data_AF-A0A517W900-F1
#
_entry.id   AF-A0A517W900-F1
#
_cell.length_a   1.000
_cell.length_b   1.000
_cell.length_c   1.000
_cell.angle_alpha   90.00
_cell.angle_beta   90.00
_cell.angle_gamma   90.00
#
_symmetry.space_group_name_H-M   'P 1'
#
loop_
_entity.id
_entity.type
_entity.pdbx_description
1 polymer ?
#
loop_
_entity_poly.entity_id
_entity_poly.type
_entity_poly.pdbx_seq_one_letter_code
_entity_poly.pdbx_strand_id
1 'polypeptide(L)'
;MNYMMKQSPKLPHFILLICLSLPSVFANESRAEPEKPQQVERVRFFEEHVRPLLLKHCIDCHGPKKQFAELRLDSREHLLKGGESGPAIVVNQPENSLLISAVKRESLEMPPDRTLSPDEIKVLTTWIEQGAVWPDSARLADTKSVDFSRHWSFQPIQTPPRPAVKNTSWPQNDIDYFILARLEAEQLSPSPPAAPATLLRRMHWDLTGLLPTYSDIETFTNSFSPAVSQATVDKLLDSPHYGERWGRHWLDLARYADTKGYVFFEKPTFHNAFTYRDYVIDSFNQDKPFNQFVLEQLAADYLTDELPHETLAALGFITVGPRFKNDTHDIISDRIDVVTRGFLGLTVGCARCHDHKYDPISIEDYYSLYGVFRNSLQPIDLPFRDQDSLSPQLAEQAQKIEQTAQELNQLYQQKHQKVLEDTHQRLAEYLTVAQSQRNGPDTVKFDVIVDGDDLNPEVLLLWQEFLDLSEKNADPVFSLWHKLAKLPAADFQPQALELLQHSVQNQKTSPAERLIANHLLKQNLQTFDDVIRGYASLFKLIDQAWDTRIVTAARPGQQKTSQPFPAAKTDVLNAFYSPHSPLVMPLHGYTVLRLFPDRKQQQKVKELNDALDQARAAAPAELAQMLALQDANQIIEPRVFKRGNPGMPAQAIPRRYLHFFDQVSAEPFTQGSGRLELAQAIISPENPLTARVIVNRVWQHHFGQGLVSTPSDFGIQGAKPSHPELLDHLARWFMQHDWSIKQLHRYIMSSATYQQQSHSNVTGEKRDPANRLLWRMNRRRQDFETMRDTLLQVSHQLNLTVGGKSVRGIAATTNKRRTLYTFIDRQNVPGLLRTFDFPSPDVSSGARNSTSVPGQSLFLMNHPLVLNAARILGDQAHKSPDSQAGIRQLFQSILQREPTPNELQAMLQFLESDQVESPPAPVVAEWEYGYGSYDEKTETLSGFKQLPFWNGKQYQGGNKLPDPKIGWVFLDNTGGHPGNDMQHVAVIRWRAPETMTVSLHGKLAHELPQGNGVRGRVLIAGKKVLGPWTLHQKSVDTNIEKIQLKQGQTIDFVVDIAGQLGFDSFVWSPEIKTQSLALTATSGEKPEQTPARQWNYSRDFRKPEPVRITPWQSLAQILLLSNEFQFID
;
A
#
# COMPACT_ATOMS: atom_id res chain seq x y z
N MET A 1 5.07 40.18 -20.61
CA MET A 1 4.92 41.60 -20.17
C MET A 1 6.20 42.03 -19.46
N ASN A 2 6.50 43.33 -19.46
CA ASN A 2 7.81 43.86 -19.08
C ASN A 2 7.98 44.01 -17.56
N TYR A 3 9.21 43.95 -17.05
CA TYR A 3 9.92 45.17 -16.60
C TYR A 3 11.45 44.96 -16.42
N MET A 4 12.22 45.66 -17.27
CA MET A 4 13.57 46.26 -17.12
C MET A 4 14.56 45.77 -16.03
N MET A 5 15.79 45.38 -16.39
CA MET A 5 17.01 46.21 -16.67
C MET A 5 17.60 46.89 -15.40
N LYS A 6 18.91 47.12 -15.21
CA LYS A 6 20.07 47.40 -16.12
C LYS A 6 21.38 47.15 -15.29
N GLN A 7 22.66 47.24 -15.71
CA GLN A 7 23.39 47.87 -16.83
C GLN A 7 24.60 47.00 -17.30
N SER A 8 25.57 47.61 -17.99
CA SER A 8 26.95 47.16 -18.36
C SER A 8 27.82 48.44 -18.49
N PRO A 9 29.00 48.55 -19.16
CA PRO A 9 29.99 47.56 -19.66
C PRO A 9 31.48 47.96 -19.39
N LYS A 10 32.49 47.21 -19.91
CA LYS A 10 33.53 47.65 -20.89
C LYS A 10 34.71 46.65 -21.13
N LEU A 11 35.41 46.87 -22.26
CA LEU A 11 36.50 46.10 -22.94
C LEU A 11 37.93 46.58 -22.53
N PRO A 12 39.09 46.09 -23.08
CA PRO A 12 39.38 45.00 -24.05
C PRO A 12 40.55 44.02 -23.67
N HIS A 13 40.98 43.17 -24.62
CA HIS A 13 42.16 42.26 -24.63
C HIS A 13 43.52 42.93 -25.02
N PHE A 14 44.70 42.26 -24.88
CA PHE A 14 45.52 41.62 -25.97
C PHE A 14 46.96 41.12 -25.53
N ILE A 15 47.50 40.07 -26.19
CA ILE A 15 48.93 39.58 -26.27
C ILE A 15 49.63 39.07 -24.94
N LEU A 16 50.32 37.91 -24.81
CA LEU A 16 51.38 37.12 -25.53
C LEU A 16 52.84 37.58 -25.18
N LEU A 17 53.94 36.78 -25.12
CA LEU A 17 54.30 35.38 -25.49
C LEU A 17 55.61 34.90 -24.72
N ILE A 18 55.91 33.57 -24.69
CA ILE A 18 57.26 32.90 -24.55
C ILE A 18 58.06 33.07 -23.21
N CYS A 19 58.43 32.04 -22.41
CA CYS A 19 59.30 30.83 -22.61
C CYS A 19 60.83 31.12 -22.53
N LEU A 20 61.74 30.26 -22.00
CA LEU A 20 61.65 28.93 -21.35
C LEU A 20 63.00 28.55 -20.64
N SER A 21 62.99 27.92 -19.46
CA SER A 21 64.01 26.94 -18.99
C SER A 21 63.61 26.24 -17.67
N LEU A 22 64.04 24.99 -17.48
CA LEU A 22 63.64 24.00 -16.45
C LEU A 22 64.91 23.40 -15.77
N PRO A 23 64.86 22.43 -14.81
CA PRO A 23 63.74 21.86 -14.04
C PRO A 23 63.97 21.79 -12.50
N SER A 24 62.95 21.43 -11.72
CA SER A 24 63.08 20.51 -10.56
C SER A 24 61.71 19.94 -10.14
N VAL A 25 61.70 18.67 -9.74
CA VAL A 25 60.50 17.82 -9.63
C VAL A 25 59.82 17.92 -8.26
N PHE A 26 58.50 18.08 -8.25
CA PHE A 26 57.61 17.40 -7.31
C PHE A 26 56.33 16.97 -8.05
N ALA A 27 55.97 15.70 -7.95
CA ALA A 27 54.71 15.19 -8.49
C ALA A 27 53.55 15.54 -7.54
N ASN A 28 52.41 15.93 -8.11
CA ASN A 28 51.19 16.23 -7.35
C ASN A 28 50.01 15.58 -8.07
N GLU A 29 49.29 14.69 -7.39
CA GLU A 29 48.21 13.90 -8.00
C GLU A 29 46.99 14.78 -8.29
N SER A 30 46.41 14.63 -9.48
CA SER A 30 45.30 15.47 -9.94
C SER A 30 43.99 15.11 -9.22
N ARG A 31 43.70 15.84 -8.15
CA ARG A 31 42.38 15.88 -7.49
C ARG A 31 41.33 16.31 -8.51
N ALA A 32 40.34 15.47 -8.78
CA ALA A 32 39.26 15.80 -9.72
C ALA A 32 38.42 16.99 -9.21
N GLU A 33 38.11 17.94 -10.09
CA GLU A 33 37.16 19.02 -9.81
C GLU A 33 35.71 18.49 -9.81
N PRO A 34 34.81 19.08 -9.01
CA PRO A 34 33.38 18.75 -9.09
C PRO A 34 32.76 19.28 -10.39
N GLU A 35 32.03 18.43 -11.12
CA GLU A 35 31.35 18.82 -12.35
C GLU A 35 30.30 19.92 -12.12
N LYS A 36 30.15 20.81 -13.10
CA LYS A 36 29.29 21.99 -12.98
C LYS A 36 27.81 21.57 -13.12
N PRO A 37 26.86 22.14 -12.33
CA PRO A 37 25.46 21.71 -12.33
C PRO A 37 24.79 21.65 -13.72
N GLN A 38 25.16 22.58 -14.61
CA GLN A 38 24.64 22.66 -15.97
C GLN A 38 25.10 21.51 -16.89
N GLN A 39 26.13 20.73 -16.51
CA GLN A 39 26.55 19.53 -17.23
C GLN A 39 25.64 18.34 -16.87
N VAL A 40 25.33 18.18 -15.57
CA VAL A 40 24.42 17.15 -15.05
C VAL A 40 23.03 17.25 -15.69
N GLU A 41 22.52 18.48 -15.85
CA GLU A 41 21.22 18.72 -16.49
C GLU A 41 21.20 18.33 -17.97
N ARG A 42 22.27 18.60 -18.74
CA ARG A 42 22.39 18.21 -20.15
C ARG A 42 22.58 16.70 -20.32
N VAL A 43 23.35 16.07 -19.43
CA VAL A 43 23.49 14.60 -19.34
C VAL A 43 22.14 13.95 -19.09
N ARG A 44 21.36 14.49 -18.14
CA ARG A 44 20.01 14.02 -17.84
C ARG A 44 19.06 14.19 -19.03
N PHE A 45 19.04 15.36 -19.67
CA PHE A 45 18.22 15.61 -20.86
C PHE A 45 18.51 14.61 -21.99
N PHE A 46 19.79 14.29 -22.21
CA PHE A 46 20.21 13.28 -23.17
C PHE A 46 19.66 11.89 -22.83
N GLU A 47 19.86 11.40 -21.61
CA GLU A 47 19.41 10.05 -21.19
C GLU A 47 17.88 9.91 -21.15
N GLU A 48 17.15 10.95 -20.73
CA GLU A 48 15.68 10.91 -20.62
C GLU A 48 14.97 11.09 -21.98
N HIS A 49 15.51 11.88 -22.91
CA HIS A 49 14.78 12.30 -24.12
C HIS A 49 15.47 11.92 -25.44
N VAL A 50 16.79 12.13 -25.55
CA VAL A 50 17.53 11.97 -26.81
C VAL A 50 17.89 10.52 -27.08
N ARG A 51 18.44 9.84 -26.07
CA ARG A 51 18.91 8.45 -26.16
C ARG A 51 17.78 7.48 -26.52
N PRO A 52 16.55 7.56 -25.93
CA PRO A 52 15.42 6.74 -26.35
C PRO A 52 14.99 7.02 -27.79
N LEU A 53 15.06 8.29 -28.23
CA LEU A 53 14.64 8.69 -29.57
C LEU A 53 15.58 8.13 -30.67
N LEU A 54 16.90 8.24 -30.46
CA LEU A 54 17.89 7.66 -31.37
C LEU A 54 17.70 6.14 -31.47
N LEU A 55 17.55 5.45 -30.34
CA LEU A 55 17.27 4.01 -30.30
C LEU A 55 15.99 3.62 -31.06
N LYS A 56 14.91 4.40 -30.89
CA LYS A 56 13.56 4.12 -31.44
C LYS A 56 13.44 4.38 -32.96
N HIS A 57 14.27 5.24 -33.54
CA HIS A 57 14.09 5.73 -34.92
C HIS A 57 15.34 5.72 -35.80
N CYS A 58 16.55 5.66 -35.24
CA CYS A 58 17.79 5.92 -35.98
C CYS A 58 18.74 4.70 -36.04
N ILE A 59 18.88 3.97 -34.93
CA ILE A 59 19.90 2.93 -34.77
C ILE A 59 19.67 1.69 -35.66
N ASP A 60 18.42 1.39 -36.03
CA ASP A 60 18.10 0.26 -36.94
C ASP A 60 18.67 0.43 -38.36
N CYS A 61 18.98 1.66 -38.77
CA CYS A 61 19.48 2.02 -40.11
C CYS A 61 20.87 2.67 -40.11
N HIS A 62 21.30 3.21 -38.97
CA HIS A 62 22.55 3.94 -38.76
C HIS A 62 23.24 3.52 -37.45
N GLY A 63 23.25 2.21 -37.18
CA GLY A 63 23.90 1.57 -36.03
C GLY A 63 25.12 0.75 -36.46
N PRO A 64 25.81 0.04 -35.55
CA PRO A 64 27.01 -0.71 -35.92
C PRO A 64 26.75 -1.82 -36.94
N LYS A 65 25.55 -2.43 -36.91
CA LYS A 65 25.14 -3.56 -37.76
C LYS A 65 24.62 -3.15 -39.14
N LYS A 66 24.27 -1.88 -39.34
CA LYS A 66 23.68 -1.37 -40.59
C LYS A 66 23.91 0.14 -40.67
N GLN A 67 24.61 0.57 -41.72
CA GLN A 67 25.19 1.91 -41.84
C GLN A 67 24.82 2.48 -43.22
N PHE A 68 23.56 2.84 -43.44
CA PHE A 68 23.16 3.45 -44.71
C PHE A 68 23.90 4.78 -44.92
N ALA A 69 24.42 5.01 -46.13
CA ALA A 69 25.28 6.14 -46.49
C ALA A 69 26.52 6.32 -45.58
N GLU A 70 27.11 5.21 -45.11
CA GLU A 70 28.21 5.14 -44.13
C GLU A 70 27.94 5.92 -42.81
N LEU A 71 26.69 6.30 -42.56
CA LEU A 71 26.30 7.11 -41.42
C LEU A 71 26.04 6.24 -40.18
N ARG A 72 26.64 6.64 -39.06
CA ARG A 72 26.42 6.08 -37.72
C ARG A 72 25.97 7.16 -36.73
N LEU A 73 24.91 6.84 -35.98
CA LEU A 73 24.24 7.72 -35.01
C LEU A 73 24.34 7.18 -33.56
N ASP A 74 25.21 6.19 -33.34
CA ASP A 74 25.32 5.38 -32.11
C ASP A 74 26.42 5.83 -31.12
N SER A 75 27.15 6.89 -31.46
CA SER A 75 28.13 7.56 -30.60
C SER A 75 28.40 8.99 -31.07
N ARG A 76 28.73 9.89 -30.13
CA ARG A 76 29.03 11.31 -30.44
C ARG A 76 30.14 11.49 -31.48
N GLU A 77 31.17 10.65 -31.43
CA GLU A 77 32.27 10.66 -32.42
C GLU A 77 31.75 10.42 -33.84
N HIS A 78 30.89 9.40 -34.03
CA HIS A 78 30.35 9.07 -35.35
C HIS A 78 29.33 10.10 -35.84
N LEU A 79 28.55 10.70 -34.93
CA LEU A 79 27.67 11.84 -35.22
C LEU A 79 28.44 13.07 -35.73
N LEU A 80 29.61 13.36 -35.15
CA LEU A 80 30.47 14.48 -35.53
C LEU A 80 31.27 14.19 -36.82
N LYS A 81 31.65 12.93 -37.04
CA LYS A 81 32.27 12.47 -38.31
C LYS A 81 31.27 12.52 -39.47
N GLY A 82 30.04 12.06 -39.23
CA GLY A 82 29.01 11.90 -40.24
C GLY A 82 29.23 10.71 -41.18
N GLY A 83 28.45 10.68 -42.26
CA GLY A 83 28.52 9.69 -43.35
C GLY A 83 28.99 10.31 -44.67
N GLU A 84 28.60 9.73 -45.80
CA GLU A 84 28.98 10.19 -47.15
C GLU A 84 28.64 11.66 -47.43
N SER A 85 27.56 12.18 -46.84
CA SER A 85 27.13 13.58 -46.98
C SER A 85 27.86 14.57 -46.07
N GLY A 86 28.77 14.10 -45.20
CA GLY A 86 29.45 14.91 -44.18
C GLY A 86 28.80 14.84 -42.78
N PRO A 87 29.25 15.69 -41.83
CA PRO A 87 28.86 15.65 -40.42
C PRO A 87 27.35 15.63 -40.18
N ALA A 88 26.88 14.68 -39.38
CA ALA A 88 25.45 14.58 -39.07
C ALA A 88 25.00 15.71 -38.14
N ILE A 89 25.86 16.15 -37.23
CA ILE A 89 25.59 17.29 -36.33
C ILE A 89 26.75 18.29 -36.32
N VAL A 90 26.40 19.57 -36.20
CA VAL A 90 27.34 20.67 -35.94
C VAL A 90 27.03 21.22 -34.55
N VAL A 91 28.03 21.20 -33.67
CA VAL A 91 27.83 21.45 -32.22
C VAL A 91 27.37 22.89 -31.96
N ASN A 92 26.27 23.05 -31.22
CA ASN A 92 25.55 24.31 -30.97
C ASN A 92 24.92 24.96 -32.22
N GLN A 93 24.78 24.23 -33.35
CA GLN A 93 24.24 24.75 -34.62
C GLN A 93 23.25 23.74 -35.25
N PRO A 94 22.02 23.61 -34.72
CA PRO A 94 21.02 22.69 -35.26
C PRO A 94 20.64 23.03 -36.71
N GLU A 95 20.62 24.31 -37.09
CA GLU A 95 20.31 24.77 -38.44
C GLU A 95 21.35 24.33 -39.49
N ASN A 96 22.61 24.14 -39.08
CA ASN A 96 23.69 23.63 -39.94
C ASN A 96 23.90 22.10 -39.80
N SER A 97 23.04 21.41 -39.03
CA SER A 97 23.16 19.97 -38.76
C SER A 97 22.34 19.14 -39.76
N LEU A 98 23.00 18.30 -40.57
CA LEU A 98 22.33 17.45 -41.56
C LEU A 98 21.25 16.55 -40.97
N LEU A 99 21.44 16.05 -39.74
CA LEU A 99 20.45 15.26 -39.00
C LEU A 99 19.13 16.02 -38.83
N ILE A 100 19.17 17.33 -38.56
CA ILE A 100 17.98 18.16 -38.34
C ILE A 100 17.24 18.41 -39.66
N SER A 101 17.95 18.75 -40.73
CA SER A 101 17.32 18.91 -42.05
C SER A 101 16.74 17.58 -42.58
N ALA A 102 17.37 16.44 -42.26
CA ALA A 102 16.87 15.12 -42.64
C ALA A 102 15.61 14.69 -41.85
N VAL A 103 15.55 14.90 -40.52
CA VAL A 103 14.32 14.54 -39.75
C VAL A 103 13.14 15.47 -40.01
N LYS A 104 13.39 16.69 -40.48
CA LYS A 104 12.36 17.59 -41.00
C LYS A 104 11.98 17.33 -42.47
N ARG A 105 12.72 16.47 -43.17
CA ARG A 105 12.60 16.23 -44.63
C ARG A 105 12.86 17.49 -45.50
N GLU A 106 13.73 18.38 -45.04
CA GLU A 106 14.23 19.56 -45.77
C GLU A 106 15.35 19.21 -46.78
N SER A 107 16.01 18.05 -46.62
CA SER A 107 17.17 17.62 -47.44
C SER A 107 17.11 16.16 -47.90
N LEU A 108 16.88 15.24 -46.96
CA LEU A 108 16.72 13.80 -47.15
C LEU A 108 15.53 13.32 -46.30
N GLU A 109 14.87 12.22 -46.69
CA GLU A 109 13.74 11.69 -45.93
C GLU A 109 14.16 10.63 -44.90
N MET A 110 14.43 11.05 -43.65
CA MET A 110 14.88 10.15 -42.57
C MET A 110 14.03 10.28 -41.29
N PRO A 111 13.47 9.19 -40.73
CA PRO A 111 13.34 7.86 -41.34
C PRO A 111 12.51 7.89 -42.63
N PRO A 112 12.69 6.93 -43.55
CA PRO A 112 11.91 6.88 -44.79
C PRO A 112 10.45 6.49 -44.56
N ASP A 113 10.19 5.58 -43.61
CA ASP A 113 8.87 4.97 -43.36
C ASP A 113 7.91 5.84 -42.54
N ARG A 114 8.41 6.88 -41.87
CA ARG A 114 7.63 7.76 -40.98
C ARG A 114 8.26 9.14 -40.83
N THR A 115 7.46 10.15 -40.51
CA THR A 115 7.94 11.44 -39.98
C THR A 115 8.14 11.37 -38.46
N LEU A 116 9.08 12.16 -37.93
CA LEU A 116 9.11 12.46 -36.49
C LEU A 116 8.06 13.53 -36.17
N SER A 117 7.54 13.53 -34.95
CA SER A 117 6.66 14.61 -34.48
C SER A 117 7.45 15.90 -34.21
N PRO A 118 6.79 17.08 -34.20
CA PRO A 118 7.46 18.35 -33.93
C PRO A 118 8.23 18.39 -32.60
N ASP A 119 7.72 17.72 -31.55
CA ASP A 119 8.40 17.64 -30.25
C ASP A 119 9.61 16.69 -30.29
N GLU A 120 9.57 15.61 -31.05
CA GLU A 120 10.74 14.73 -31.26
C GLU A 120 11.86 15.44 -32.04
N ILE A 121 11.51 16.24 -33.06
CA ILE A 121 12.46 17.09 -33.79
C ILE A 121 13.03 18.19 -32.86
N LYS A 122 12.19 18.76 -31.99
CA LYS A 122 12.59 19.76 -31.00
C LYS A 122 13.57 19.20 -29.95
N VAL A 123 13.38 17.96 -29.49
CA VAL A 123 14.34 17.27 -28.61
C VAL A 123 15.73 17.18 -29.24
N LEU A 124 15.82 16.76 -30.51
CA LEU A 124 17.10 16.72 -31.24
C LEU A 124 17.71 18.11 -31.43
N THR A 125 16.88 19.09 -31.82
CA THR A 125 17.27 20.49 -32.00
C THR A 125 17.90 21.03 -30.72
N THR A 126 17.18 20.98 -29.60
CA THR A 126 17.62 21.52 -28.31
C THR A 126 18.82 20.77 -27.72
N TRP A 127 18.97 19.47 -28.00
CA TRP A 127 20.18 18.74 -27.62
C TRP A 127 21.43 19.22 -28.38
N ILE A 128 21.31 19.51 -29.68
CA ILE A 128 22.41 20.06 -30.48
C ILE A 128 22.75 21.49 -30.04
N GLU A 129 21.74 22.35 -29.80
CA GLU A 129 21.89 23.68 -29.20
C GLU A 129 22.66 23.64 -27.87
N GLN A 130 22.40 22.63 -27.04
CA GLN A 130 23.08 22.42 -25.75
C GLN A 130 24.46 21.76 -25.88
N GLY A 131 25.04 21.72 -27.08
CA GLY A 131 26.40 21.23 -27.32
C GLY A 131 26.50 19.73 -27.62
N ALA A 132 25.38 19.09 -27.95
CA ALA A 132 25.28 17.66 -28.25
C ALA A 132 25.98 16.80 -27.18
N VAL A 133 25.67 17.05 -25.90
CA VAL A 133 26.28 16.35 -24.76
C VAL A 133 25.96 14.85 -24.83
N TRP A 134 26.96 14.03 -24.59
CA TRP A 134 26.88 12.57 -24.65
C TRP A 134 27.69 12.00 -23.47
N PRO A 135 27.08 11.25 -22.54
CA PRO A 135 27.80 10.62 -21.44
C PRO A 135 28.72 9.49 -21.94
N ASP A 136 29.92 9.33 -21.35
CA ASP A 136 30.83 8.23 -21.73
C ASP A 136 30.27 6.82 -21.43
N SER A 137 29.32 6.74 -20.50
CA SER A 137 28.49 5.55 -20.21
C SER A 137 27.45 5.25 -21.30
N ALA A 138 27.11 6.22 -22.15
CA ALA A 138 25.98 6.15 -23.07
C ALA A 138 26.33 5.49 -24.42
N ARG A 139 26.88 4.28 -24.40
CA ARG A 139 27.07 3.52 -25.64
C ARG A 139 25.70 3.11 -26.20
N LEU A 140 25.50 3.30 -27.52
CA LEU A 140 24.38 2.70 -28.27
C LEU A 140 24.83 1.56 -29.19
N ALA A 141 26.14 1.32 -29.30
CA ALA A 141 26.70 0.16 -29.97
C ALA A 141 26.48 -1.11 -29.11
N ASP A 142 25.75 -2.07 -29.68
CA ASP A 142 25.42 -3.38 -29.13
C ASP A 142 24.86 -3.39 -27.69
N THR A 143 23.54 -3.61 -27.62
CA THR A 143 23.09 -4.74 -26.80
C THR A 143 23.82 -6.01 -27.26
N LYS A 144 24.95 -6.30 -26.60
CA LYS A 144 25.21 -7.71 -26.29
C LYS A 144 23.93 -8.23 -25.66
N SER A 145 23.38 -9.32 -26.18
CA SER A 145 22.44 -10.11 -25.42
C SER A 145 23.07 -10.33 -24.05
N VAL A 146 22.43 -9.80 -23.01
CA VAL A 146 22.87 -10.10 -21.65
C VAL A 146 22.74 -11.61 -21.54
N ASP A 147 23.87 -12.29 -21.37
CA ASP A 147 23.88 -13.74 -21.32
C ASP A 147 23.28 -14.14 -19.97
N PHE A 148 21.95 -14.21 -19.94
CA PHE A 148 21.16 -14.46 -18.74
C PHE A 148 21.55 -15.80 -18.09
N SER A 149 22.02 -16.75 -18.92
CA SER A 149 22.60 -18.02 -18.48
C SER A 149 23.93 -17.88 -17.70
N ARG A 150 24.44 -16.65 -17.51
CA ARG A 150 25.56 -16.31 -16.61
C ARG A 150 25.21 -15.39 -15.46
N HIS A 151 23.95 -14.96 -15.33
CA HIS A 151 23.54 -14.14 -14.19
C HIS A 151 23.51 -14.98 -12.92
N TRP A 152 24.05 -14.44 -11.84
CA TRP A 152 24.43 -15.21 -10.64
C TRP A 152 23.23 -15.85 -9.94
N SER A 153 22.09 -15.17 -9.88
CA SER A 153 20.86 -15.65 -9.24
C SER A 153 20.09 -16.66 -10.10
N PHE A 154 20.39 -16.73 -11.40
CA PHE A 154 19.77 -17.67 -12.34
C PHE A 154 20.60 -18.96 -12.49
N GLN A 155 21.82 -19.01 -11.95
CA GLN A 155 22.59 -20.25 -11.86
C GLN A 155 21.98 -21.20 -10.83
N PRO A 156 22.01 -22.53 -11.03
CA PRO A 156 21.73 -23.49 -9.97
C PRO A 156 22.53 -23.19 -8.70
N ILE A 157 21.94 -23.47 -7.53
CA ILE A 157 22.56 -23.20 -6.23
C ILE A 157 23.78 -24.12 -6.04
N GLN A 158 24.95 -23.52 -5.84
CA GLN A 158 26.21 -24.22 -5.68
C GLN A 158 26.40 -24.76 -4.26
N THR A 159 27.33 -25.69 -4.09
CA THR A 159 27.84 -26.12 -2.78
C THR A 159 29.32 -25.72 -2.68
N PRO A 160 29.63 -24.46 -2.35
CA PRO A 160 31.01 -23.98 -2.34
C PRO A 160 31.81 -24.61 -1.18
N PRO A 161 33.10 -24.90 -1.36
CA PRO A 161 33.95 -25.41 -0.28
C PRO A 161 34.21 -24.33 0.77
N ARG A 162 34.40 -24.73 2.03
CA ARG A 162 34.83 -23.83 3.12
C ARG A 162 36.12 -23.08 2.73
N PRO A 163 36.14 -21.74 2.71
CA PRO A 163 37.33 -20.97 2.36
C PRO A 163 38.49 -21.15 3.34
N ALA A 164 39.72 -21.03 2.84
CA ALA A 164 40.91 -20.97 3.67
C ALA A 164 41.09 -19.56 4.27
N VAL A 165 41.43 -19.49 5.56
CA VAL A 165 41.62 -18.25 6.34
C VAL A 165 42.95 -18.31 7.12
N LYS A 166 43.55 -17.15 7.39
CA LYS A 166 44.79 -17.03 8.18
C LYS A 166 44.50 -17.15 9.67
N ASN A 167 43.41 -16.52 10.15
CA ASN A 167 43.00 -16.59 11.55
C ASN A 167 41.98 -17.72 11.79
N THR A 168 42.46 -18.95 11.90
CA THR A 168 41.64 -20.15 12.15
C THR A 168 41.01 -20.22 13.56
N SER A 169 41.25 -19.25 14.45
CA SER A 169 40.71 -19.26 15.82
C SER A 169 39.48 -18.37 16.05
N TRP A 170 39.14 -17.49 15.09
CA TRP A 170 37.94 -16.65 15.18
C TRP A 170 36.64 -17.37 14.74
N PRO A 171 36.60 -18.14 13.63
CA PRO A 171 35.38 -18.81 13.18
C PRO A 171 34.77 -19.75 14.22
N GLN A 172 33.48 -19.58 14.54
CA GLN A 172 32.71 -20.53 15.35
C GLN A 172 31.94 -21.53 14.47
N ASN A 173 31.48 -21.12 13.29
CA ASN A 173 30.85 -22.01 12.31
C ASN A 173 31.21 -21.64 10.86
N ASP A 174 30.65 -22.36 9.87
CA ASP A 174 31.01 -22.20 8.45
C ASP A 174 30.75 -20.79 7.88
N ILE A 175 29.76 -20.05 8.40
CA ILE A 175 29.47 -18.66 7.99
C ILE A 175 30.72 -17.79 8.14
N ASP A 176 31.39 -17.94 9.28
CA ASP A 176 32.53 -17.11 9.66
C ASP A 176 33.75 -17.32 8.75
N TYR A 177 33.89 -18.50 8.13
CA TYR A 177 34.97 -18.73 7.15
C TYR A 177 34.77 -17.91 5.87
N PHE A 178 33.55 -17.80 5.36
CA PHE A 178 33.25 -16.96 4.19
C PHE A 178 33.39 -15.46 4.50
N ILE A 179 32.94 -15.02 5.67
CA ILE A 179 33.10 -13.63 6.12
C ILE A 179 34.58 -13.30 6.34
N LEU A 180 35.31 -14.11 7.12
CA LEU A 180 36.71 -13.86 7.44
C LEU A 180 37.61 -13.91 6.20
N ALA A 181 37.40 -14.84 5.25
CA ALA A 181 38.15 -14.86 4.01
C ALA A 181 37.96 -13.57 3.19
N ARG A 182 36.75 -13.01 3.18
CA ARG A 182 36.46 -11.73 2.52
C ARG A 182 37.12 -10.56 3.26
N LEU A 183 37.06 -10.53 4.59
CA LEU A 183 37.73 -9.52 5.42
C LEU A 183 39.26 -9.55 5.25
N GLU A 184 39.88 -10.73 5.31
CA GLU A 184 41.33 -10.90 5.18
C GLU A 184 41.86 -10.55 3.78
N ALA A 185 41.04 -10.71 2.74
CA ALA A 185 41.36 -10.28 1.37
C ALA A 185 41.37 -8.74 1.27
N GLU A 186 40.40 -8.07 1.90
CA GLU A 186 40.31 -6.60 1.96
C GLU A 186 41.17 -5.98 3.08
N GLN A 187 41.98 -6.80 3.77
CA GLN A 187 42.87 -6.42 4.88
C GLN A 187 42.13 -5.74 6.06
N LEU A 188 40.90 -6.19 6.30
CA LEU A 188 40.11 -5.91 7.49
C LEU A 188 40.28 -7.02 8.53
N SER A 189 39.84 -6.73 9.75
CA SER A 189 39.75 -7.70 10.84
C SER A 189 38.37 -7.55 11.51
N PRO A 190 37.75 -8.65 11.97
CA PRO A 190 36.48 -8.60 12.69
C PRO A 190 36.61 -7.90 14.04
N SER A 191 35.50 -7.35 14.52
CA SER A 191 35.41 -6.73 15.85
C SER A 191 35.33 -7.81 16.94
N PRO A 192 35.85 -7.54 18.15
CA PRO A 192 35.61 -8.40 19.32
C PRO A 192 34.13 -8.76 19.55
N PRO A 193 33.82 -9.87 20.25
CA PRO A 193 32.46 -10.19 20.67
C PRO A 193 31.80 -9.08 21.49
N ALA A 194 30.48 -9.00 21.42
CA ALA A 194 29.68 -8.11 22.25
C ALA A 194 29.69 -8.55 23.73
N ALA A 195 29.41 -7.63 24.64
CA ALA A 195 29.19 -7.97 26.04
C ALA A 195 27.92 -8.85 26.19
N PRO A 196 27.87 -9.81 27.14
CA PRO A 196 26.73 -10.73 27.28
C PRO A 196 25.37 -10.04 27.40
N ALA A 197 25.29 -8.93 28.14
CA ALA A 197 24.07 -8.11 28.25
C ALA A 197 23.59 -7.56 26.90
N THR A 198 24.49 -7.03 26.07
CA THR A 198 24.19 -6.56 24.71
C THR A 198 23.72 -7.72 23.83
N LEU A 199 24.40 -8.87 23.92
CA LEU A 199 24.06 -10.06 23.14
C LEU A 199 22.68 -10.61 23.51
N LEU A 200 22.32 -10.67 24.79
CA LEU A 200 20.97 -11.08 25.23
C LEU A 200 19.88 -10.12 24.72
N ARG A 201 20.11 -8.81 24.82
CA ARG A 201 19.21 -7.78 24.28
C ARG A 201 18.98 -7.98 22.78
N ARG A 202 20.07 -8.22 22.02
CA ARG A 202 20.04 -8.47 20.58
C ARG A 202 19.24 -9.74 20.22
N MET A 203 19.47 -10.85 20.95
CA MET A 203 18.74 -12.11 20.78
C MET A 203 17.24 -11.97 21.02
N HIS A 204 16.86 -11.35 22.15
CA HIS A 204 15.45 -11.10 22.50
C HIS A 204 14.75 -10.24 21.43
N TRP A 205 15.40 -9.17 20.96
CA TRP A 205 14.83 -8.26 19.96
C TRP A 205 14.69 -8.93 18.58
N ASP A 206 15.72 -9.65 18.12
CA ASP A 206 15.70 -10.35 16.82
C ASP A 206 14.62 -11.42 16.78
N LEU A 207 14.51 -12.23 17.84
CA LEU A 207 13.63 -13.39 17.84
C LEU A 207 12.21 -13.04 18.23
N THR A 208 11.98 -12.16 19.22
CA THR A 208 10.63 -11.90 19.76
C THR A 208 10.13 -10.46 19.59
N GLY A 209 11.01 -9.49 19.29
CA GLY A 209 10.66 -8.06 19.29
C GLY A 209 10.17 -7.57 20.65
N LEU A 210 10.69 -8.19 21.74
CA LEU A 210 10.45 -7.82 23.13
C LEU A 210 11.80 -7.68 23.85
N LEU A 211 11.79 -7.09 25.04
CA LEU A 211 12.98 -6.92 25.87
C LEU A 211 13.13 -8.05 26.93
N PRO A 212 14.37 -8.40 27.35
CA PRO A 212 14.60 -9.20 28.57
C PRO A 212 14.26 -8.41 29.85
N THR A 213 14.25 -9.06 31.01
CA THR A 213 14.28 -8.33 32.30
C THR A 213 15.73 -8.05 32.74
N TYR A 214 15.91 -7.13 33.69
CA TYR A 214 17.22 -6.93 34.34
C TYR A 214 17.75 -8.22 35.00
N SER A 215 16.86 -9.04 35.58
CA SER A 215 17.24 -10.31 36.20
C SER A 215 17.68 -11.36 35.17
N ASP A 216 17.08 -11.40 33.97
CA ASP A 216 17.59 -12.23 32.86
C ASP A 216 18.99 -11.78 32.44
N ILE A 217 19.24 -10.46 32.36
CA ILE A 217 20.53 -9.86 31.99
C ILE A 217 21.63 -10.21 33.02
N GLU A 218 21.37 -10.07 34.32
CA GLU A 218 22.31 -10.48 35.36
C GLU A 218 22.59 -11.99 35.31
N THR A 219 21.54 -12.81 35.21
CA THR A 219 21.65 -14.27 35.21
C THR A 219 22.45 -14.76 33.99
N PHE A 220 22.15 -14.25 32.80
CA PHE A 220 22.85 -14.58 31.56
C PHE A 220 24.31 -14.10 31.59
N THR A 221 24.57 -12.89 32.09
CA THR A 221 25.93 -12.35 32.15
C THR A 221 26.82 -13.12 33.13
N ASN A 222 26.29 -13.48 34.30
CA ASN A 222 27.01 -14.24 35.33
C ASN A 222 27.22 -15.71 34.97
N SER A 223 26.45 -16.27 34.03
CA SER A 223 26.54 -17.67 33.57
C SER A 223 27.01 -17.82 32.12
N PHE A 224 27.51 -16.73 31.50
CA PHE A 224 27.71 -16.68 30.06
C PHE A 224 28.67 -17.74 29.54
N SER A 225 28.20 -18.52 28.56
CA SER A 225 28.96 -19.51 27.82
C SER A 225 28.28 -19.80 26.48
N PRO A 226 28.97 -20.39 25.48
CA PRO A 226 28.35 -20.75 24.20
C PRO A 226 27.12 -21.66 24.35
N ALA A 227 27.12 -22.59 25.32
CA ALA A 227 25.99 -23.46 25.60
C ALA A 227 24.78 -22.69 26.19
N VAL A 228 25.02 -21.74 27.11
CA VAL A 228 23.96 -20.87 27.66
C VAL A 228 23.42 -19.93 26.58
N SER A 229 24.28 -19.43 25.70
CA SER A 229 23.90 -18.64 24.52
C SER A 229 22.98 -19.44 23.59
N GLN A 230 23.33 -20.69 23.26
CA GLN A 230 22.49 -21.57 22.44
C GLN A 230 21.14 -21.89 23.12
N ALA A 231 21.15 -22.33 24.37
CA ALA A 231 19.91 -22.64 25.11
C ALA A 231 18.99 -21.42 25.28
N THR A 232 19.55 -20.21 25.27
CA THR A 232 18.77 -18.95 25.28
C THR A 232 18.13 -18.68 23.92
N VAL A 233 18.84 -18.94 22.82
CA VAL A 233 18.28 -18.89 21.47
C VAL A 233 17.14 -19.90 21.33
N ASP A 234 17.31 -21.14 21.81
CA ASP A 234 16.25 -22.16 21.83
C ASP A 234 15.01 -21.69 22.62
N LYS A 235 15.18 -21.24 23.87
CA LYS A 235 14.10 -20.68 24.71
C LYS A 235 13.34 -19.53 24.03
N LEU A 236 14.01 -18.71 23.22
CA LEU A 236 13.41 -17.59 22.49
C LEU A 236 12.70 -18.03 21.21
N LEU A 237 13.22 -19.05 20.51
CA LEU A 237 12.61 -19.66 19.34
C LEU A 237 11.35 -20.48 19.68
N ASP A 238 11.26 -21.00 20.91
CA ASP A 238 10.09 -21.73 21.43
C ASP A 238 9.07 -20.80 22.11
N SER A 239 9.35 -19.51 22.20
CA SER A 239 8.39 -18.50 22.68
C SER A 239 7.30 -18.26 21.63
N PRO A 240 6.00 -18.18 21.98
CA PRO A 240 4.94 -17.89 21.01
C PRO A 240 5.04 -16.46 20.42
N HIS A 241 5.87 -15.60 21.03
CA HIS A 241 6.20 -14.26 20.54
C HIS A 241 7.21 -14.27 19.38
N TYR A 242 7.81 -15.43 19.06
CA TYR A 242 8.67 -15.62 17.90
C TYR A 242 7.89 -15.45 16.59
N GLY A 243 6.79 -16.20 16.43
CA GLY A 243 5.92 -16.12 15.26
C GLY A 243 5.26 -14.76 15.09
N GLU A 244 5.04 -14.01 16.19
CA GLU A 244 4.60 -12.61 16.10
C GLU A 244 5.67 -11.70 15.49
N ARG A 245 6.94 -11.89 15.86
CA ARG A 245 8.06 -11.08 15.34
C ARG A 245 8.34 -11.39 13.87
N TRP A 246 8.48 -12.66 13.54
CA TRP A 246 8.85 -13.11 12.19
C TRP A 246 7.67 -13.08 11.23
N GLY A 247 6.47 -13.41 11.72
CA GLY A 247 5.22 -13.17 11.01
C GLY A 247 5.01 -11.69 10.66
N ARG A 248 5.37 -10.75 11.55
CA ARG A 248 5.29 -9.32 11.23
C ARG A 248 6.09 -8.95 9.99
N HIS A 249 7.27 -9.52 9.79
CA HIS A 249 8.10 -9.30 8.59
C HIS A 249 7.47 -9.93 7.34
N TRP A 250 6.88 -11.13 7.45
CA TRP A 250 6.15 -11.74 6.34
C TRP A 250 4.91 -10.92 5.91
N LEU A 251 4.22 -10.29 6.87
CA LEU A 251 3.01 -9.50 6.61
C LEU A 251 3.28 -8.18 5.86
N ASP A 252 4.53 -7.70 5.83
CA ASP A 252 4.95 -6.59 4.96
C ASP A 252 5.09 -7.03 3.49
N LEU A 253 5.53 -8.28 3.25
CA LEU A 253 5.52 -8.88 1.91
C LEU A 253 4.09 -9.19 1.47
N ALA A 254 3.32 -9.82 2.36
CA ALA A 254 1.92 -10.18 2.13
C ALA A 254 0.94 -8.98 2.20
N ARG A 255 1.45 -7.73 2.18
CA ARG A 255 0.69 -6.47 2.04
C ARG A 255 -0.57 -6.40 2.93
N TYR A 256 -0.43 -6.87 4.17
CA TYR A 256 -1.56 -7.10 5.08
C TYR A 256 -2.31 -5.81 5.43
N ALA A 257 -3.64 -5.83 5.29
CA ALA A 257 -4.53 -4.88 5.94
C ALA A 257 -5.88 -5.53 6.25
N ASP A 258 -6.55 -5.02 7.29
CA ASP A 258 -7.91 -5.42 7.67
C ASP A 258 -8.99 -4.75 6.76
N THR A 259 -8.58 -4.09 5.67
CA THR A 259 -9.46 -3.50 4.65
C THR A 259 -9.07 -3.90 3.22
N LYS A 260 -10.07 -3.95 2.32
CA LYS A 260 -9.99 -4.25 0.86
C LYS A 260 -9.48 -3.07 0.03
N GLY A 261 -9.49 -1.87 0.59
CA GLY A 261 -9.40 -0.62 -0.19
C GLY A 261 -10.74 -0.21 -0.78
N TYR A 262 -10.69 0.61 -1.83
CA TYR A 262 -11.89 1.05 -2.53
C TYR A 262 -12.55 -0.13 -3.25
N VAL A 263 -13.84 -0.34 -2.98
CA VAL A 263 -14.72 -1.37 -3.56
C VAL A 263 -16.08 -0.75 -3.88
N PHE A 264 -16.82 -1.34 -4.81
CA PHE A 264 -18.21 -0.99 -5.11
C PHE A 264 -19.18 -2.04 -4.54
N PHE A 265 -20.36 -1.60 -4.08
CA PHE A 265 -21.48 -2.41 -3.55
C PHE A 265 -21.19 -3.33 -2.33
N GLU A 266 -19.92 -3.56 -1.99
CA GLU A 266 -19.45 -4.20 -0.76
C GLU A 266 -19.04 -3.16 0.31
N LYS A 267 -18.83 -3.59 1.57
CA LYS A 267 -18.03 -2.81 2.53
C LYS A 267 -16.52 -3.03 2.31
N PRO A 268 -15.68 -2.03 2.63
CA PRO A 268 -14.23 -2.12 2.46
C PRO A 268 -13.52 -2.95 3.55
N THR A 269 -14.21 -3.60 4.50
CA THR A 269 -13.57 -4.34 5.60
C THR A 269 -13.34 -5.80 5.24
N PHE A 270 -12.21 -6.37 5.69
CA PHE A 270 -12.02 -7.82 5.81
C PHE A 270 -12.21 -8.21 7.29
N HIS A 271 -13.44 -8.49 7.73
CA HIS A 271 -13.74 -8.76 9.17
C HIS A 271 -12.88 -9.87 9.78
N ASN A 272 -12.45 -10.82 8.96
CA ASN A 272 -11.68 -12.00 9.36
C ASN A 272 -10.27 -12.07 8.76
N ALA A 273 -9.69 -10.97 8.24
CA ALA A 273 -8.30 -10.97 7.74
C ALA A 273 -7.28 -11.51 8.76
N PHE A 274 -7.58 -11.33 10.05
CA PHE A 274 -6.76 -11.82 11.15
C PHE A 274 -6.54 -13.34 11.13
N THR A 275 -7.39 -14.16 10.48
CA THR A 275 -7.15 -15.60 10.35
C THR A 275 -5.86 -15.91 9.60
N TYR A 276 -5.60 -15.19 8.51
CA TYR A 276 -4.35 -15.33 7.75
C TYR A 276 -3.15 -14.86 8.57
N ARG A 277 -3.30 -13.74 9.27
CA ARG A 277 -2.25 -13.21 10.17
C ARG A 277 -1.88 -14.23 11.24
N ASP A 278 -2.88 -14.88 11.84
CA ASP A 278 -2.69 -15.86 12.89
C ASP A 278 -2.11 -17.17 12.32
N TYR A 279 -2.58 -17.65 11.17
CA TYR A 279 -1.95 -18.76 10.43
C TYR A 279 -0.45 -18.53 10.17
N VAL A 280 -0.05 -17.29 9.83
CA VAL A 280 1.37 -16.93 9.65
C VAL A 280 2.14 -17.02 10.96
N ILE A 281 1.58 -16.46 12.06
CA ILE A 281 2.17 -16.53 13.40
C ILE A 281 2.33 -18.00 13.85
N ASP A 282 1.27 -18.78 13.70
CA ASP A 282 1.19 -20.20 14.05
C ASP A 282 2.23 -21.02 13.25
N SER A 283 2.33 -20.78 11.93
CA SER A 283 3.28 -21.48 11.05
C SER A 283 4.75 -21.20 11.40
N PHE A 284 5.11 -19.96 11.76
CA PHE A 284 6.46 -19.68 12.27
C PHE A 284 6.68 -20.31 13.66
N ASN A 285 5.70 -20.21 14.58
CA ASN A 285 5.81 -20.82 15.91
C ASN A 285 5.97 -22.35 15.85
N GLN A 286 5.37 -23.01 14.87
CA GLN A 286 5.49 -24.45 14.59
C GLN A 286 6.78 -24.84 13.84
N ASP A 287 7.59 -23.87 13.38
CA ASP A 287 8.74 -24.09 12.47
C ASP A 287 8.37 -24.83 11.19
N LYS A 288 7.20 -24.49 10.61
CA LYS A 288 6.71 -25.11 9.37
C LYS A 288 7.77 -24.98 8.26
N PRO A 289 8.19 -26.09 7.63
CA PRO A 289 9.12 -26.07 6.51
C PRO A 289 8.73 -25.01 5.48
N PHE A 290 9.66 -24.13 5.09
CA PHE A 290 9.30 -22.97 4.27
C PHE A 290 8.73 -23.37 2.89
N ASN A 291 9.16 -24.49 2.32
CA ASN A 291 8.54 -25.08 1.13
C ASN A 291 7.05 -25.44 1.36
N GLN A 292 6.71 -26.06 2.48
CA GLN A 292 5.32 -26.35 2.86
C GLN A 292 4.51 -25.06 3.09
N PHE A 293 5.10 -24.06 3.74
CA PHE A 293 4.48 -22.74 3.95
C PHE A 293 4.25 -21.95 2.64
N VAL A 294 5.08 -22.15 1.61
CA VAL A 294 4.86 -21.63 0.24
C VAL A 294 3.71 -22.38 -0.44
N LEU A 295 3.71 -23.71 -0.33
CA LEU A 295 2.72 -24.60 -0.94
C LEU A 295 1.30 -24.28 -0.46
N GLU A 296 1.11 -24.19 0.86
CA GLU A 296 -0.17 -23.87 1.50
C GLU A 296 -0.69 -22.48 1.09
N GLN A 297 0.17 -21.46 1.05
CA GLN A 297 -0.21 -20.09 0.68
C GLN A 297 -0.68 -19.94 -0.77
N LEU A 298 -0.43 -20.94 -1.61
CA LEU A 298 -0.85 -20.97 -3.00
C LEU A 298 -1.96 -21.99 -3.26
N ALA A 299 -1.97 -23.13 -2.56
CA ALA A 299 -2.80 -24.29 -2.90
C ALA A 299 -3.25 -25.15 -1.69
N ALA A 300 -3.42 -24.59 -0.48
CA ALA A 300 -3.93 -25.35 0.68
C ALA A 300 -5.29 -26.05 0.41
N ASP A 301 -6.13 -25.51 -0.47
CA ASP A 301 -7.39 -26.11 -0.91
C ASP A 301 -7.24 -27.38 -1.77
N TYR A 302 -6.02 -27.70 -2.23
CA TYR A 302 -5.69 -28.97 -2.87
C TYR A 302 -5.17 -30.04 -1.88
N LEU A 303 -5.01 -29.70 -0.61
CA LEU A 303 -4.33 -30.53 0.41
C LEU A 303 -5.23 -30.80 1.63
N THR A 304 -6.54 -30.64 1.50
CA THR A 304 -7.51 -30.78 2.60
C THR A 304 -7.59 -32.18 3.20
N ASP A 305 -7.18 -33.21 2.45
CA ASP A 305 -7.13 -34.60 2.91
C ASP A 305 -5.82 -34.90 3.66
N GLU A 306 -4.82 -34.02 3.57
CA GLU A 306 -3.48 -34.17 4.16
C GLU A 306 -3.23 -33.18 5.32
N LEU A 307 -3.93 -32.03 5.35
CA LEU A 307 -3.69 -30.91 6.25
C LEU A 307 -4.93 -30.53 7.07
N PRO A 308 -4.78 -29.99 8.30
CA PRO A 308 -5.90 -29.47 9.08
C PRO A 308 -6.69 -28.39 8.34
N HIS A 309 -8.02 -28.40 8.47
CA HIS A 309 -8.95 -27.50 7.74
C HIS A 309 -8.64 -26.01 7.94
N GLU A 310 -8.17 -25.60 9.13
CA GLU A 310 -7.76 -24.23 9.42
C GLU A 310 -6.57 -23.73 8.57
N THR A 311 -5.88 -24.64 7.86
CA THR A 311 -4.81 -24.33 6.91
C THR A 311 -5.32 -23.56 5.68
N LEU A 312 -6.62 -23.63 5.37
CA LEU A 312 -7.23 -22.81 4.31
C LEU A 312 -7.06 -21.28 4.53
N ALA A 313 -6.74 -20.85 5.76
CA ALA A 313 -6.33 -19.48 6.06
C ALA A 313 -5.07 -19.04 5.29
N ALA A 314 -4.19 -19.96 4.87
CA ALA A 314 -2.97 -19.68 4.14
C ALA A 314 -3.19 -18.94 2.82
N LEU A 315 -4.29 -19.27 2.12
CA LEU A 315 -4.73 -18.63 0.86
C LEU A 315 -4.98 -17.11 1.03
N GLY A 316 -5.05 -16.65 2.28
CA GLY A 316 -4.89 -15.26 2.70
C GLY A 316 -3.80 -14.50 1.94
N PHE A 317 -2.65 -15.11 1.66
CA PHE A 317 -1.53 -14.48 0.94
C PHE A 317 -1.94 -13.92 -0.43
N ILE A 318 -2.81 -14.62 -1.16
CA ILE A 318 -3.35 -14.21 -2.46
C ILE A 318 -4.59 -13.30 -2.28
N THR A 319 -5.32 -13.40 -1.15
CA THR A 319 -6.65 -12.78 -0.98
C THR A 319 -6.66 -11.48 -0.17
N VAL A 320 -5.73 -11.22 0.76
CA VAL A 320 -5.69 -9.97 1.58
C VAL A 320 -5.20 -8.73 0.82
N GLY A 321 -4.87 -8.86 -0.47
CA GLY A 321 -4.49 -7.73 -1.32
C GLY A 321 -5.60 -6.70 -1.55
N PRO A 322 -5.26 -5.51 -2.07
CA PRO A 322 -6.23 -4.50 -2.47
C PRO A 322 -7.20 -5.02 -3.56
N ARG A 323 -8.37 -4.38 -3.68
CA ARG A 323 -9.41 -4.76 -4.65
C ARG A 323 -9.58 -3.81 -5.84
N PHE A 324 -8.81 -2.71 -5.93
CA PHE A 324 -8.78 -1.81 -7.10
C PHE A 324 -10.15 -1.43 -7.70
N LYS A 325 -11.15 -1.05 -6.87
CA LYS A 325 -12.53 -0.80 -7.31
C LYS A 325 -13.22 -2.00 -7.98
N ASN A 326 -12.87 -3.21 -7.54
CA ASN A 326 -13.24 -4.51 -8.11
C ASN A 326 -12.67 -4.80 -9.53
N ASP A 327 -11.65 -4.06 -9.99
CA ASP A 327 -10.96 -4.38 -11.25
C ASP A 327 -10.20 -5.71 -11.16
N THR A 328 -10.57 -6.66 -12.02
CA THR A 328 -10.01 -8.02 -11.99
C THR A 328 -8.59 -8.08 -12.59
N HIS A 329 -8.22 -7.19 -13.51
CA HIS A 329 -6.91 -7.20 -14.14
C HIS A 329 -5.84 -6.67 -13.18
N ASP A 330 -6.15 -5.62 -12.41
CA ASP A 330 -5.27 -5.07 -11.39
C ASP A 330 -5.18 -5.99 -10.17
N ILE A 331 -6.28 -6.63 -9.73
CA ILE A 331 -6.24 -7.71 -8.72
C ILE A 331 -5.30 -8.84 -9.16
N ILE A 332 -5.35 -9.28 -10.43
CA ILE A 332 -4.45 -10.33 -10.92
C ILE A 332 -3.00 -9.84 -11.01
N SER A 333 -2.77 -8.61 -11.48
CA SER A 333 -1.44 -7.99 -11.54
C SER A 333 -0.78 -7.92 -10.15
N ASP A 334 -1.57 -7.61 -9.13
CA ASP A 334 -1.20 -7.57 -7.72
C ASP A 334 -0.91 -8.98 -7.16
N ARG A 335 -1.69 -10.00 -7.53
CA ARG A 335 -1.42 -11.41 -7.20
C ARG A 335 -0.12 -11.93 -7.81
N ILE A 336 0.17 -11.62 -9.07
CA ILE A 336 1.46 -11.96 -9.71
C ILE A 336 2.60 -11.30 -8.95
N ASP A 337 2.52 -9.99 -8.70
CA ASP A 337 3.62 -9.22 -8.11
C ASP A 337 4.02 -9.70 -6.70
N VAL A 338 3.07 -10.09 -5.84
CA VAL A 338 3.43 -10.64 -4.50
C VAL A 338 4.10 -12.00 -4.58
N VAL A 339 3.65 -12.87 -5.48
CA VAL A 339 4.19 -14.22 -5.63
C VAL A 339 5.61 -14.15 -6.19
N THR A 340 5.83 -13.32 -7.22
CA THR A 340 7.15 -13.23 -7.86
C THR A 340 8.13 -12.38 -7.06
N ARG A 341 7.71 -11.30 -6.39
CA ARG A 341 8.59 -10.55 -5.46
C ARG A 341 8.84 -11.31 -4.16
N GLY A 342 7.81 -11.91 -3.58
CA GLY A 342 7.86 -12.57 -2.27
C GLY A 342 8.80 -13.77 -2.29
N PHE A 343 8.51 -14.74 -3.16
CA PHE A 343 9.24 -16.01 -3.25
C PHE A 343 10.45 -15.95 -4.19
N LEU A 344 10.29 -15.42 -5.41
CA LEU A 344 11.34 -15.47 -6.45
C LEU A 344 12.26 -14.24 -6.47
N GLY A 345 11.89 -13.14 -5.81
CA GLY A 345 12.62 -11.89 -5.88
C GLY A 345 12.64 -11.27 -7.29
N LEU A 346 11.60 -11.49 -8.11
CA LEU A 346 11.52 -11.03 -9.50
C LEU A 346 10.37 -10.04 -9.76
N THR A 347 10.63 -9.07 -10.62
CA THR A 347 9.73 -7.96 -10.99
C THR A 347 8.81 -8.28 -12.17
N VAL A 348 8.28 -9.51 -12.24
CA VAL A 348 7.47 -10.02 -13.37
C VAL A 348 6.28 -9.11 -13.72
N GLY A 349 5.68 -8.41 -12.74
CA GLY A 349 4.60 -7.43 -12.98
C GLY A 349 4.95 -6.33 -14.00
N CYS A 350 6.24 -5.99 -14.18
CA CYS A 350 6.68 -5.04 -15.20
C CYS A 350 6.56 -5.56 -16.64
N ALA A 351 6.39 -6.88 -16.85
CA ALA A 351 6.19 -7.48 -18.17
C ALA A 351 4.72 -7.41 -18.69
N ARG A 352 3.79 -6.83 -17.90
CA ARG A 352 2.36 -6.68 -18.25
C ARG A 352 2.11 -6.00 -19.60
N CYS A 353 2.98 -5.07 -20.00
CA CYS A 353 2.76 -4.21 -21.17
C CYS A 353 3.67 -4.50 -22.37
N HIS A 354 4.84 -5.08 -22.13
CA HIS A 354 5.87 -5.46 -23.10
C HIS A 354 6.85 -6.41 -22.40
N ASP A 355 7.71 -7.10 -23.13
CA ASP A 355 8.77 -7.94 -22.53
C ASP A 355 9.62 -7.14 -21.53
N HIS A 356 10.04 -7.78 -20.45
CA HIS A 356 10.71 -7.11 -19.34
C HIS A 356 12.02 -6.43 -19.81
N LYS A 357 12.23 -5.18 -19.40
CA LYS A 357 13.25 -4.30 -20.00
C LYS A 357 14.69 -4.81 -19.83
N TYR A 358 14.95 -5.61 -18.81
CA TYR A 358 16.30 -6.05 -18.43
C TYR A 358 16.41 -7.56 -18.24
N ASP A 359 15.51 -8.15 -17.45
CA ASP A 359 15.44 -9.59 -17.16
C ASP A 359 14.78 -10.44 -18.26
N PRO A 360 15.08 -11.75 -18.33
CA PRO A 360 14.52 -12.68 -19.32
C PRO A 360 13.09 -13.12 -18.96
N ILE A 361 12.17 -12.16 -18.90
CA ILE A 361 10.75 -12.38 -18.60
C ILE A 361 9.94 -11.77 -19.76
N SER A 362 9.31 -12.61 -20.56
CA SER A 362 8.48 -12.15 -21.68
C SER A 362 7.11 -11.66 -21.21
N ILE A 363 6.41 -10.94 -22.09
CA ILE A 363 4.98 -10.65 -21.91
C ILE A 363 4.16 -11.94 -21.84
N GLU A 364 4.58 -13.00 -22.53
CA GLU A 364 3.93 -14.32 -22.50
C GLU A 364 4.06 -15.00 -21.13
N ASP A 365 5.18 -14.84 -20.43
CA ASP A 365 5.38 -15.35 -19.06
C ASP A 365 4.44 -14.66 -18.06
N TYR A 366 4.31 -13.32 -18.14
CA TYR A 366 3.33 -12.59 -17.34
C TYR A 366 1.91 -13.08 -17.62
N TYR A 367 1.55 -13.28 -18.90
CA TYR A 367 0.21 -13.74 -19.24
C TYR A 367 -0.05 -15.22 -18.93
N SER A 368 0.99 -16.06 -18.90
CA SER A 368 0.92 -17.45 -18.42
C SER A 368 0.52 -17.48 -16.93
N LEU A 369 1.18 -16.67 -16.09
CA LEU A 369 0.83 -16.53 -14.67
C LEU A 369 -0.51 -15.80 -14.44
N TYR A 370 -0.85 -14.83 -15.30
CA TYR A 370 -2.16 -14.16 -15.30
C TYR A 370 -3.29 -15.18 -15.46
N GLY A 371 -3.12 -16.20 -16.30
CA GLY A 371 -4.08 -17.29 -16.44
C GLY A 371 -4.32 -18.08 -15.15
N VAL A 372 -3.29 -18.32 -14.33
CA VAL A 372 -3.44 -19.03 -13.05
C VAL A 372 -4.34 -18.22 -12.11
N PHE A 373 -3.98 -16.97 -11.84
CA PHE A 373 -4.73 -16.12 -10.91
C PHE A 373 -6.07 -15.64 -11.45
N ARG A 374 -6.29 -15.64 -12.78
CA ARG A 374 -7.60 -15.46 -13.40
C ARG A 374 -8.54 -16.60 -13.02
N ASN A 375 -8.08 -17.84 -13.06
CA ASN A 375 -8.89 -19.02 -12.75
C ASN A 375 -9.01 -19.30 -11.24
N SER A 376 -8.40 -18.46 -10.39
CA SER A 376 -8.42 -18.54 -8.93
C SER A 376 -9.49 -17.61 -8.33
N LEU A 377 -10.66 -18.15 -8.02
CA LEU A 377 -11.84 -17.39 -7.55
C LEU A 377 -11.90 -17.33 -6.02
N GLN A 378 -12.42 -16.24 -5.46
CA GLN A 378 -12.79 -16.18 -4.03
C GLN A 378 -14.28 -16.52 -3.90
N PRO A 379 -14.67 -17.56 -3.13
CA PRO A 379 -16.08 -17.86 -2.92
C PRO A 379 -16.75 -16.82 -1.99
N ILE A 380 -18.07 -16.68 -2.15
CA ILE A 380 -18.89 -15.71 -1.39
C ILE A 380 -19.19 -16.24 0.01
N ASP A 381 -19.57 -17.52 0.06
CA ASP A 381 -19.55 -18.33 1.27
C ASP A 381 -18.09 -18.69 1.59
N LEU A 382 -17.68 -18.59 2.85
CA LEU A 382 -16.27 -18.72 3.24
C LEU A 382 -16.17 -19.72 4.40
N PRO A 383 -15.24 -20.69 4.37
CA PRO A 383 -15.16 -21.74 5.39
C PRO A 383 -14.83 -21.16 6.77
N PHE A 384 -15.55 -21.60 7.80
CA PHE A 384 -15.22 -21.27 9.20
C PHE A 384 -13.96 -22.00 9.65
N ARG A 385 -13.11 -21.36 10.46
CA ARG A 385 -11.88 -21.97 11.00
C ARG A 385 -12.21 -23.20 11.85
N ASP A 386 -13.16 -23.05 12.77
CA ASP A 386 -13.36 -23.98 13.90
C ASP A 386 -14.60 -24.90 13.70
N GLN A 387 -14.88 -25.26 12.44
CA GLN A 387 -16.16 -25.80 11.95
C GLN A 387 -16.72 -26.99 12.75
N ASP A 388 -15.89 -27.95 13.15
CA ASP A 388 -16.34 -29.16 13.87
C ASP A 388 -16.56 -28.95 15.38
N SER A 389 -16.30 -27.75 15.90
CA SER A 389 -16.24 -27.47 17.35
C SER A 389 -17.21 -26.38 17.83
N LEU A 390 -18.14 -25.96 16.99
CA LEU A 390 -19.10 -24.89 17.29
C LEU A 390 -20.13 -25.29 18.37
N SER A 391 -20.39 -24.38 19.31
CA SER A 391 -21.52 -24.53 20.24
C SER A 391 -22.85 -24.34 19.50
N PRO A 392 -24.00 -24.85 20.02
CA PRO A 392 -25.29 -24.72 19.35
C PRO A 392 -25.70 -23.26 19.04
N GLN A 393 -25.29 -22.32 19.88
CA GLN A 393 -25.54 -20.88 19.70
C GLN A 393 -24.67 -20.29 18.57
N LEU A 394 -23.43 -20.76 18.44
CA LEU A 394 -22.54 -20.37 17.36
C LEU A 394 -22.96 -21.03 16.04
N ALA A 395 -23.46 -22.27 16.07
CA ALA A 395 -23.97 -22.97 14.89
C ALA A 395 -25.18 -22.24 14.26
N GLU A 396 -26.13 -21.73 15.07
CA GLU A 396 -27.24 -20.90 14.56
C GLU A 396 -26.73 -19.61 13.88
N GLN A 397 -25.72 -18.95 14.46
CA GLN A 397 -25.13 -17.76 13.88
C GLN A 397 -24.30 -18.06 12.61
N ALA A 398 -23.62 -19.21 12.55
CA ALA A 398 -22.90 -19.69 11.38
C ALA A 398 -23.86 -19.96 10.21
N GLN A 399 -24.91 -20.77 10.46
CA GLN A 399 -25.95 -21.10 9.48
C GLN A 399 -26.61 -19.84 8.89
N LYS A 400 -26.79 -18.79 9.69
CA LYS A 400 -27.31 -17.51 9.21
C LYS A 400 -26.34 -16.77 8.27
N ILE A 401 -25.04 -16.83 8.53
CA ILE A 401 -24.01 -16.25 7.65
C ILE A 401 -23.96 -17.03 6.34
N GLU A 402 -23.93 -18.36 6.40
CA GLU A 402 -24.00 -19.28 5.26
C GLU A 402 -25.23 -19.03 4.39
N GLN A 403 -26.44 -19.02 4.99
CA GLN A 403 -27.68 -18.74 4.26
C GLN A 403 -27.61 -17.38 3.54
N THR A 404 -27.11 -16.33 4.20
CA THR A 404 -27.02 -15.00 3.59
C THR A 404 -26.00 -14.98 2.42
N ALA A 405 -24.91 -15.73 2.53
CA ALA A 405 -23.94 -15.90 1.45
C ALA A 405 -24.50 -16.73 0.28
N GLN A 406 -25.29 -17.77 0.59
CA GLN A 406 -25.94 -18.63 -0.39
C GLN A 406 -27.07 -17.90 -1.12
N GLU A 407 -27.88 -17.07 -0.45
CA GLU A 407 -28.87 -16.20 -1.11
C GLU A 407 -28.22 -15.23 -2.10
N LEU A 408 -27.07 -14.65 -1.74
CA LEU A 408 -26.30 -13.77 -2.64
C LEU A 408 -25.71 -14.54 -3.83
N ASN A 409 -25.14 -15.72 -3.59
CA ASN A 409 -24.61 -16.58 -4.65
C ASN A 409 -25.71 -17.09 -5.60
N GLN A 410 -26.88 -17.46 -5.08
CA GLN A 410 -28.04 -17.85 -5.87
C GLN A 410 -28.56 -16.69 -6.73
N LEU A 411 -28.63 -15.47 -6.19
CA LEU A 411 -29.00 -14.28 -6.98
C LEU A 411 -28.04 -14.07 -8.16
N TYR A 412 -26.73 -14.27 -7.94
CA TYR A 412 -25.72 -14.15 -8.99
C TYR A 412 -25.83 -15.26 -10.04
N GLN A 413 -26.01 -16.52 -9.63
CA GLN A 413 -26.22 -17.66 -10.52
C GLN A 413 -27.50 -17.52 -11.35
N GLN A 414 -28.62 -17.14 -10.73
CA GLN A 414 -29.90 -16.89 -11.42
C GLN A 414 -29.78 -15.75 -12.44
N LYS A 415 -29.06 -14.67 -12.11
CA LYS A 415 -28.84 -13.58 -13.05
C LYS A 415 -27.94 -13.98 -14.21
N HIS A 416 -26.85 -14.70 -13.94
CA HIS A 416 -25.94 -15.22 -14.96
C HIS A 416 -26.67 -16.16 -15.93
N GLN A 417 -27.41 -17.13 -15.41
CA GLN A 417 -28.26 -18.03 -16.20
C GLN A 417 -29.27 -17.24 -17.06
N LYS A 418 -30.00 -16.29 -16.47
CA LYS A 418 -30.91 -15.44 -17.25
C LYS A 418 -30.18 -14.63 -18.34
N VAL A 419 -29.00 -14.08 -18.05
CA VAL A 419 -28.22 -13.33 -19.07
C VAL A 419 -27.80 -14.24 -20.23
N LEU A 420 -27.41 -15.50 -19.98
CA LEU A 420 -27.16 -16.47 -21.05
C LEU A 420 -28.43 -16.79 -21.86
N GLU A 421 -29.57 -17.02 -21.19
CA GLU A 421 -30.86 -17.27 -21.83
C GLU A 421 -31.33 -16.09 -22.69
N ASP A 422 -31.24 -14.86 -22.17
CA ASP A 422 -31.56 -13.63 -22.90
C ASP A 422 -30.63 -13.47 -24.11
N THR A 423 -29.33 -13.81 -23.98
CA THR A 423 -28.35 -13.75 -25.08
C THR A 423 -28.65 -14.77 -26.18
N HIS A 424 -29.06 -16.00 -25.81
CA HIS A 424 -29.53 -17.01 -26.75
C HIS A 424 -30.81 -16.59 -27.48
N GLN A 425 -31.79 -16.06 -26.75
CA GLN A 425 -33.09 -15.68 -27.31
C GLN A 425 -33.00 -14.44 -28.22
N ARG A 426 -32.19 -13.45 -27.84
CA ARG A 426 -32.06 -12.14 -28.50
C ARG A 426 -30.77 -12.00 -29.33
N LEU A 427 -30.16 -13.12 -29.72
CA LEU A 427 -28.89 -13.19 -30.46
C LEU A 427 -28.82 -12.24 -31.66
N ALA A 428 -29.91 -12.09 -32.43
CA ALA A 428 -29.96 -11.18 -33.57
C ALA A 428 -29.84 -9.70 -33.16
N GLU A 429 -30.45 -9.30 -32.04
CA GLU A 429 -30.38 -7.93 -31.51
C GLU A 429 -28.97 -7.62 -31.00
N TYR A 430 -28.42 -8.52 -30.17
CA TYR A 430 -27.05 -8.41 -29.66
C TYR A 430 -26.02 -8.26 -30.80
N LEU A 431 -26.09 -9.11 -31.82
CA LEU A 431 -25.19 -9.02 -32.98
C LEU A 431 -25.40 -7.74 -33.81
N THR A 432 -26.63 -7.23 -33.92
CA THR A 432 -26.93 -5.97 -34.65
C THR A 432 -26.34 -4.76 -33.94
N VAL A 433 -26.56 -4.65 -32.62
CA VAL A 433 -26.04 -3.55 -31.82
C VAL A 433 -24.52 -3.66 -31.69
N ALA A 434 -23.97 -4.86 -31.49
CA ALA A 434 -22.52 -5.06 -31.48
C ALA A 434 -21.89 -4.65 -32.82
N GLN A 435 -22.35 -5.19 -33.95
CA GLN A 435 -21.76 -4.91 -35.26
C GLN A 435 -21.85 -3.43 -35.67
N SER A 436 -22.94 -2.74 -35.34
CA SER A 436 -23.07 -1.30 -35.60
C SER A 436 -22.14 -0.44 -34.73
N GLN A 437 -21.76 -0.91 -33.55
CA GLN A 437 -20.90 -0.20 -32.60
C GLN A 437 -19.39 -0.53 -32.70
N ARG A 438 -18.96 -1.52 -33.49
CA ARG A 438 -17.53 -1.94 -33.64
C ARG A 438 -16.55 -0.83 -34.06
N ASN A 439 -17.01 0.34 -34.49
CA ASN A 439 -16.18 1.52 -34.80
C ASN A 439 -16.58 2.79 -34.01
N GLY A 440 -17.41 2.64 -32.97
CA GLY A 440 -17.87 3.75 -32.14
C GLY A 440 -16.84 4.16 -31.07
N PRO A 441 -17.06 5.30 -30.38
CA PRO A 441 -16.35 5.60 -29.15
C PRO A 441 -16.68 4.57 -28.06
N ASP A 442 -15.69 4.28 -27.21
CA ASP A 442 -15.71 3.26 -26.15
C ASP A 442 -16.54 3.70 -24.93
N THR A 443 -17.86 3.87 -25.13
CA THR A 443 -18.79 4.50 -24.19
C THR A 443 -19.30 3.58 -23.08
N VAL A 444 -19.14 2.26 -23.22
CA VAL A 444 -19.69 1.28 -22.28
C VAL A 444 -18.85 1.16 -21.00
N LYS A 445 -17.62 1.70 -20.97
CA LYS A 445 -16.65 1.44 -19.91
C LYS A 445 -17.01 1.95 -18.50
N PHE A 446 -17.98 2.84 -18.35
CA PHE A 446 -18.59 3.17 -17.04
C PHE A 446 -20.07 3.57 -17.18
N ASP A 447 -20.85 3.19 -16.17
CA ASP A 447 -22.12 3.81 -15.74
C ASP A 447 -23.28 3.93 -16.76
N VAL A 448 -23.29 3.14 -17.83
CA VAL A 448 -24.46 2.98 -18.72
C VAL A 448 -25.54 2.12 -18.03
N ILE A 449 -26.34 2.77 -17.19
CA ILE A 449 -27.56 2.21 -16.60
C ILE A 449 -28.61 2.12 -17.70
N VAL A 450 -28.99 0.90 -18.08
CA VAL A 450 -30.03 0.62 -19.08
C VAL A 450 -31.31 0.13 -18.39
N ASP A 451 -32.47 0.42 -18.98
CA ASP A 451 -33.77 0.31 -18.31
C ASP A 451 -34.54 -0.96 -18.73
N GLY A 452 -34.59 -1.94 -17.83
CA GLY A 452 -35.55 -3.05 -17.88
C GLY A 452 -35.26 -4.13 -18.94
N ASP A 453 -35.62 -3.86 -20.20
CA ASP A 453 -35.59 -4.80 -21.34
C ASP A 453 -34.55 -4.42 -22.42
N ASP A 454 -33.66 -3.48 -22.09
CA ASP A 454 -32.47 -3.20 -22.87
C ASP A 454 -31.46 -4.38 -22.85
N LEU A 455 -30.63 -4.47 -23.88
CA LEU A 455 -29.58 -5.48 -24.00
C LEU A 455 -28.49 -5.29 -22.93
N ASN A 456 -27.94 -6.39 -22.40
CA ASN A 456 -26.89 -6.31 -21.37
C ASN A 456 -25.59 -5.70 -21.95
N PRO A 457 -25.04 -4.61 -21.35
CA PRO A 457 -23.87 -3.93 -21.92
C PRO A 457 -22.56 -4.74 -21.90
N GLU A 458 -22.34 -5.61 -20.91
CA GLU A 458 -21.15 -6.49 -20.88
C GLU A 458 -21.22 -7.54 -22.01
N VAL A 459 -22.40 -8.13 -22.22
CA VAL A 459 -22.63 -9.07 -23.33
C VAL A 459 -22.46 -8.39 -24.69
N LEU A 460 -22.87 -7.13 -24.83
CA LEU A 460 -22.61 -6.34 -26.05
C LEU A 460 -21.12 -6.14 -26.31
N LEU A 461 -20.32 -5.79 -25.29
CA LEU A 461 -18.86 -5.70 -25.40
C LEU A 461 -18.24 -7.05 -25.82
N LEU A 462 -18.65 -8.15 -25.17
CA LEU A 462 -18.14 -9.48 -25.51
C LEU A 462 -18.52 -9.91 -26.94
N TRP A 463 -19.67 -9.49 -27.48
CA TRP A 463 -20.00 -9.70 -28.89
C TRP A 463 -19.17 -8.85 -29.85
N GLN A 464 -18.81 -7.62 -29.48
CA GLN A 464 -17.89 -6.79 -30.27
C GLN A 464 -16.50 -7.44 -30.34
N GLU A 465 -15.93 -7.84 -29.18
CA GLU A 465 -14.65 -8.54 -29.10
C GLU A 465 -14.67 -9.87 -29.87
N PHE A 466 -15.75 -10.65 -29.77
CA PHE A 466 -15.93 -11.89 -30.53
C PHE A 466 -15.94 -11.66 -32.05
N LEU A 467 -16.68 -10.65 -32.53
CA LEU A 467 -16.74 -10.32 -33.95
C LEU A 467 -15.37 -9.86 -34.47
N ASP A 468 -14.64 -9.02 -33.74
CA ASP A 468 -13.28 -8.60 -34.08
C ASP A 468 -12.27 -9.76 -34.12
N LEU A 469 -12.35 -10.68 -33.14
CA LEU A 469 -11.53 -11.89 -33.13
C LEU A 469 -11.84 -12.80 -34.33
N SER A 470 -13.11 -12.99 -34.66
CA SER A 470 -13.53 -13.83 -35.80
C SER A 470 -13.10 -13.26 -37.15
N GLU A 471 -13.08 -11.93 -37.30
CA GLU A 471 -12.57 -11.26 -38.51
C GLU A 471 -11.05 -11.43 -38.64
N LYS A 472 -10.32 -11.10 -37.57
CA LYS A 472 -8.85 -11.17 -37.48
C LYS A 472 -8.31 -12.59 -37.73
N ASN A 473 -9.06 -13.61 -37.32
CA ASN A 473 -8.69 -15.03 -37.50
C ASN A 473 -9.20 -15.62 -38.84
N ALA A 474 -9.93 -14.84 -39.66
CA ALA A 474 -10.59 -15.31 -40.88
C ALA A 474 -11.48 -16.55 -40.67
N ASP A 475 -12.28 -16.52 -39.60
CA ASP A 475 -13.09 -17.66 -39.13
C ASP A 475 -13.98 -18.29 -40.24
N PRO A 476 -14.01 -19.64 -40.41
CA PRO A 476 -14.74 -20.27 -41.50
C PRO A 476 -16.28 -20.11 -41.50
N VAL A 477 -16.87 -19.67 -40.38
CA VAL A 477 -18.30 -19.36 -40.23
C VAL A 477 -18.53 -17.86 -40.46
N PHE A 478 -17.71 -16.99 -39.85
CA PHE A 478 -17.89 -15.53 -39.93
C PHE A 478 -17.12 -14.86 -41.09
N SER A 479 -16.29 -15.55 -41.85
CA SER A 479 -15.58 -14.94 -43.01
C SER A 479 -16.56 -14.35 -44.03
N LEU A 480 -17.72 -14.98 -44.24
CA LEU A 480 -18.79 -14.50 -45.11
C LEU A 480 -19.53 -13.29 -44.49
N TRP A 481 -19.71 -13.25 -43.17
CA TRP A 481 -20.24 -12.10 -42.44
C TRP A 481 -19.39 -10.86 -42.69
N HIS A 482 -18.07 -10.95 -42.48
CA HIS A 482 -17.15 -9.81 -42.62
C HIS A 482 -16.93 -9.36 -44.07
N LYS A 483 -17.16 -10.25 -45.05
CA LYS A 483 -17.25 -9.87 -46.48
C LYS A 483 -18.51 -9.04 -46.74
N LEU A 484 -19.67 -9.55 -46.32
CA LEU A 484 -20.97 -8.90 -46.53
C LEU A 484 -21.10 -7.57 -45.75
N ALA A 485 -20.50 -7.46 -44.56
CA ALA A 485 -20.53 -6.25 -43.73
C ALA A 485 -19.78 -5.05 -44.33
N LYS A 486 -19.01 -5.26 -45.40
CA LYS A 486 -18.20 -4.23 -46.08
C LYS A 486 -18.81 -3.74 -47.41
N LEU A 487 -19.97 -4.28 -47.80
CA LEU A 487 -20.65 -3.88 -49.03
C LEU A 487 -21.31 -2.50 -48.88
N PRO A 488 -21.22 -1.60 -49.87
CA PRO A 488 -21.90 -0.31 -49.82
C PRO A 488 -23.42 -0.45 -49.74
N ALA A 489 -24.07 0.32 -48.86
CA ALA A 489 -25.52 0.24 -48.65
C ALA A 489 -26.37 0.49 -49.91
N ALA A 490 -25.85 1.28 -50.88
CA ALA A 490 -26.53 1.57 -52.14
C ALA A 490 -26.59 0.35 -53.09
N ASP A 491 -25.58 -0.52 -53.04
CA ASP A 491 -25.41 -1.67 -53.95
C ASP A 491 -25.46 -3.02 -53.20
N PHE A 492 -25.96 -3.01 -51.97
CA PHE A 492 -25.87 -4.13 -51.04
C PHE A 492 -26.50 -5.41 -51.60
N GLN A 493 -27.77 -5.34 -52.04
CA GLN A 493 -28.50 -6.50 -52.55
C GLN A 493 -27.80 -7.20 -53.74
N PRO A 494 -27.46 -6.53 -54.87
CA PRO A 494 -26.84 -7.21 -56.00
C PRO A 494 -25.46 -7.80 -55.65
N GLN A 495 -24.61 -7.05 -54.93
CA GLN A 495 -23.28 -7.53 -54.56
C GLN A 495 -23.34 -8.68 -53.54
N ALA A 496 -24.29 -8.66 -52.60
CA ALA A 496 -24.50 -9.76 -51.66
C ALA A 496 -24.95 -11.03 -52.38
N LEU A 497 -25.88 -10.93 -53.34
CA LEU A 497 -26.36 -12.08 -54.11
C LEU A 497 -25.24 -12.71 -54.97
N GLU A 498 -24.42 -11.90 -55.64
CA GLU A 498 -23.25 -12.38 -56.39
C GLU A 498 -22.26 -13.12 -55.48
N LEU A 499 -21.89 -12.50 -54.35
CA LEU A 499 -20.93 -13.05 -53.40
C LEU A 499 -21.42 -14.37 -52.79
N LEU A 500 -22.71 -14.45 -52.44
CA LEU A 500 -23.35 -15.67 -51.93
C LEU A 500 -23.42 -16.78 -52.99
N GLN A 501 -23.78 -16.47 -54.24
CA GLN A 501 -23.80 -17.45 -55.33
C GLN A 501 -22.40 -18.01 -55.61
N HIS A 502 -21.38 -17.15 -55.67
CA HIS A 502 -19.99 -17.57 -55.81
C HIS A 502 -19.55 -18.46 -54.63
N SER A 503 -19.89 -18.10 -53.37
CA SER A 503 -19.57 -18.93 -52.20
C SER A 503 -20.19 -20.33 -52.26
N VAL A 504 -21.43 -20.47 -52.78
CA VAL A 504 -22.09 -21.77 -53.00
C VAL A 504 -21.45 -22.58 -54.12
N GLN A 505 -21.16 -21.96 -55.27
CA GLN A 505 -20.66 -22.64 -56.47
C GLN A 505 -19.19 -23.05 -56.35
N ASN A 506 -18.38 -22.30 -55.60
CA ASN A 506 -16.95 -22.56 -55.46
C ASN A 506 -16.70 -23.80 -54.58
N GLN A 507 -15.89 -24.74 -55.10
CA GLN A 507 -15.57 -25.98 -54.40
C GLN A 507 -14.55 -25.76 -53.26
N LYS A 508 -13.75 -24.69 -53.31
CA LYS A 508 -12.75 -24.35 -52.28
C LYS A 508 -13.34 -23.70 -51.02
N THR A 509 -14.58 -23.23 -51.07
CA THR A 509 -15.28 -22.64 -49.91
C THR A 509 -15.48 -23.66 -48.79
N SER A 510 -15.56 -23.23 -47.53
CA SER A 510 -15.77 -24.16 -46.40
C SER A 510 -17.18 -24.80 -46.46
N PRO A 511 -17.37 -26.02 -45.90
CA PRO A 511 -18.70 -26.62 -45.79
C PRO A 511 -19.69 -25.74 -45.01
N ALA A 512 -19.23 -25.08 -43.96
CA ALA A 512 -20.00 -24.13 -43.16
C ALA A 512 -20.40 -22.88 -43.97
N GLU A 513 -19.45 -22.24 -44.67
CA GLU A 513 -19.71 -21.05 -45.49
C GLU A 513 -20.71 -21.37 -46.62
N ARG A 514 -20.64 -22.57 -47.22
CA ARG A 514 -21.67 -23.05 -48.17
C ARG A 514 -23.03 -23.29 -47.52
N LEU A 515 -23.09 -23.84 -46.30
CA LEU A 515 -24.35 -24.04 -45.57
C LEU A 515 -25.01 -22.69 -45.27
N ILE A 516 -24.23 -21.72 -44.79
CA ILE A 516 -24.67 -20.35 -44.50
C ILE A 516 -25.15 -19.65 -45.78
N ALA A 517 -24.37 -19.69 -46.86
CA ALA A 517 -24.75 -19.05 -48.11
C ALA A 517 -26.04 -19.64 -48.71
N ASN A 518 -26.24 -20.97 -48.63
CA ASN A 518 -27.48 -21.64 -49.05
C ASN A 518 -28.70 -21.34 -48.16
N HIS A 519 -28.51 -20.85 -46.93
CA HIS A 519 -29.59 -20.36 -46.07
C HIS A 519 -29.89 -18.88 -46.36
N LEU A 520 -28.86 -18.06 -46.53
CA LEU A 520 -28.96 -16.64 -46.84
C LEU A 520 -29.60 -16.37 -48.20
N LEU A 521 -29.30 -17.17 -49.23
CA LEU A 521 -29.95 -17.11 -50.55
C LEU A 521 -31.46 -17.43 -50.54
N LYS A 522 -32.01 -17.91 -49.41
CA LYS A 522 -33.46 -18.13 -49.22
C LYS A 522 -34.13 -16.99 -48.45
N GLN A 523 -33.36 -16.01 -47.99
CA GLN A 523 -33.86 -14.80 -47.33
C GLN A 523 -33.97 -13.66 -48.35
N ASN A 524 -34.91 -12.75 -48.15
CA ASN A 524 -34.99 -11.51 -48.94
C ASN A 524 -34.00 -10.48 -48.39
N LEU A 525 -32.72 -10.62 -48.73
CA LEU A 525 -31.67 -9.71 -48.27
C LEU A 525 -31.81 -8.34 -48.94
N GLN A 526 -32.08 -7.30 -48.15
CA GLN A 526 -32.11 -5.90 -48.57
C GLN A 526 -30.99 -5.10 -47.88
N THR A 527 -30.72 -5.40 -46.61
CA THR A 527 -29.67 -4.75 -45.80
C THR A 527 -28.78 -5.78 -45.11
N PHE A 528 -27.69 -5.32 -44.49
CA PHE A 528 -26.85 -6.21 -43.69
C PHE A 528 -27.59 -6.83 -42.49
N ASP A 529 -28.58 -6.13 -41.91
CA ASP A 529 -29.38 -6.68 -40.81
C ASP A 529 -30.17 -7.94 -41.21
N ASP A 530 -30.49 -8.12 -42.50
CA ASP A 530 -31.10 -9.36 -43.01
C ASP A 530 -30.10 -10.52 -43.00
N VAL A 531 -28.81 -10.22 -43.19
CA VAL A 531 -27.72 -11.20 -43.00
C VAL A 531 -27.61 -11.54 -41.51
N ILE A 532 -27.69 -10.57 -40.60
CA ILE A 532 -27.67 -10.82 -39.15
C ILE A 532 -28.83 -11.73 -38.73
N ARG A 533 -30.05 -11.41 -39.15
CA ARG A 533 -31.24 -12.26 -38.95
C ARG A 533 -31.08 -13.64 -39.60
N GLY A 534 -30.44 -13.71 -40.76
CA GLY A 534 -30.11 -14.95 -41.46
C GLY A 534 -29.16 -15.87 -40.69
N TYR A 535 -28.09 -15.32 -40.11
CA TYR A 535 -27.16 -16.08 -39.26
C TYR A 535 -27.85 -16.56 -37.97
N ALA A 536 -28.54 -15.66 -37.25
CA ALA A 536 -29.20 -16.01 -35.99
C ALA A 536 -30.31 -17.06 -36.17
N SER A 537 -31.08 -16.99 -37.27
CA SER A 537 -32.09 -18.01 -37.61
C SER A 537 -31.46 -19.34 -38.01
N LEU A 538 -30.34 -19.34 -38.76
CA LEU A 538 -29.63 -20.58 -39.08
C LEU A 538 -29.03 -21.24 -37.84
N PHE A 539 -28.39 -20.46 -36.96
CA PHE A 539 -27.86 -20.96 -35.69
C PHE A 539 -28.98 -21.62 -34.89
N LYS A 540 -30.09 -20.92 -34.64
CA LYS A 540 -31.25 -21.44 -33.89
C LYS A 540 -31.83 -22.74 -34.47
N LEU A 541 -31.87 -22.90 -35.80
CA LEU A 541 -32.30 -24.13 -36.47
C LEU A 541 -31.30 -25.30 -36.36
N ILE A 542 -30.01 -25.00 -36.20
CA ILE A 542 -28.96 -26.01 -35.97
C ILE A 542 -28.94 -26.42 -34.49
N ASP A 543 -29.04 -25.43 -33.59
CA ASP A 543 -29.06 -25.53 -32.14
C ASP A 543 -30.22 -26.41 -31.65
N GLN A 544 -31.45 -26.10 -32.07
CA GLN A 544 -32.64 -26.93 -31.77
C GLN A 544 -32.53 -28.37 -32.30
N ALA A 545 -31.83 -28.58 -33.42
CA ALA A 545 -31.58 -29.91 -33.98
C ALA A 545 -30.47 -30.67 -33.23
N TRP A 546 -29.58 -29.97 -32.54
CA TRP A 546 -28.58 -30.53 -31.64
C TRP A 546 -29.20 -30.90 -30.29
N ASP A 547 -29.94 -30.00 -29.65
CA ASP A 547 -30.69 -30.28 -28.42
C ASP A 547 -31.60 -31.50 -28.56
N THR A 548 -32.41 -31.52 -29.63
CA THR A 548 -33.29 -32.66 -29.93
C THR A 548 -32.49 -33.97 -30.01
N ARG A 549 -31.30 -33.94 -30.62
CA ARG A 549 -30.41 -35.11 -30.72
C ARG A 549 -29.85 -35.53 -29.35
N ILE A 550 -29.39 -34.60 -28.53
CA ILE A 550 -28.85 -34.88 -27.18
C ILE A 550 -29.96 -35.43 -26.26
N VAL A 551 -31.12 -34.77 -26.20
CA VAL A 551 -32.28 -35.20 -25.40
C VAL A 551 -32.82 -36.56 -25.85
N THR A 552 -32.79 -36.88 -27.15
CA THR A 552 -33.14 -38.22 -27.64
C THR A 552 -32.10 -39.27 -27.23
N ALA A 553 -30.81 -38.97 -27.36
CA ALA A 553 -29.71 -39.88 -27.00
C ALA A 553 -29.58 -40.14 -25.48
N ALA A 554 -30.13 -39.27 -24.63
CA ALA A 554 -30.12 -39.41 -23.17
C ALA A 554 -31.24 -40.31 -22.61
N ARG A 555 -32.20 -40.76 -23.43
CA ARG A 555 -33.35 -41.54 -22.96
C ARG A 555 -32.98 -43.01 -22.69
N PRO A 556 -33.30 -43.57 -21.50
CA PRO A 556 -33.06 -44.98 -21.21
C PRO A 556 -33.66 -45.92 -22.27
N GLY A 557 -32.86 -46.89 -22.72
CA GLY A 557 -33.28 -47.90 -23.70
C GLY A 557 -33.15 -47.50 -25.18
N GLN A 558 -32.77 -46.25 -25.51
CA GLN A 558 -32.43 -45.91 -26.91
C GLN A 558 -30.99 -46.28 -27.28
N GLN A 559 -30.79 -46.74 -28.51
CA GLN A 559 -29.45 -46.88 -29.08
C GLN A 559 -28.85 -45.49 -29.34
N LYS A 560 -27.59 -45.27 -28.95
CA LYS A 560 -26.85 -44.04 -29.31
C LYS A 560 -26.82 -43.90 -30.84
N THR A 561 -27.21 -42.73 -31.34
CA THR A 561 -27.36 -42.47 -32.78
C THR A 561 -26.00 -42.48 -33.49
N SER A 562 -25.71 -43.56 -34.21
CA SER A 562 -24.41 -43.85 -34.83
C SER A 562 -24.04 -42.94 -36.00
N GLN A 563 -25.01 -42.31 -36.65
CA GLN A 563 -24.74 -41.26 -37.65
C GLN A 563 -24.19 -40.01 -36.94
N PRO A 564 -23.01 -39.48 -37.31
CA PRO A 564 -22.50 -38.23 -36.74
C PRO A 564 -23.39 -37.05 -37.10
N PHE A 565 -23.33 -35.97 -36.30
CA PHE A 565 -23.96 -34.70 -36.68
C PHE A 565 -23.22 -34.11 -37.89
N PRO A 566 -23.90 -33.50 -38.89
CA PRO A 566 -23.25 -33.07 -40.13
C PRO A 566 -22.13 -32.07 -39.86
N ALA A 567 -20.93 -32.31 -40.39
CA ALA A 567 -19.74 -31.49 -40.11
C ALA A 567 -19.99 -29.98 -40.26
N ALA A 568 -20.57 -29.53 -41.38
CA ALA A 568 -20.92 -28.13 -41.62
C ALA A 568 -21.87 -27.51 -40.58
N LYS A 569 -22.68 -28.31 -39.88
CA LYS A 569 -23.51 -27.86 -38.75
C LYS A 569 -22.72 -27.84 -37.44
N THR A 570 -21.86 -28.85 -37.23
CA THR A 570 -20.92 -28.91 -36.09
C THR A 570 -19.96 -27.72 -36.12
N ASP A 571 -19.47 -27.33 -37.30
CA ASP A 571 -18.60 -26.15 -37.50
C ASP A 571 -19.30 -24.86 -37.04
N VAL A 572 -20.58 -24.68 -37.40
CA VAL A 572 -21.40 -23.51 -36.98
C VAL A 572 -21.65 -23.53 -35.48
N LEU A 573 -21.97 -24.68 -34.88
CA LEU A 573 -22.06 -24.80 -33.41
C LEU A 573 -20.73 -24.47 -32.75
N ASN A 574 -19.61 -25.01 -33.23
CA ASN A 574 -18.30 -24.81 -32.64
C ASN A 574 -17.84 -23.34 -32.68
N ALA A 575 -18.25 -22.56 -33.68
CA ALA A 575 -17.98 -21.11 -33.70
C ALA A 575 -18.83 -20.37 -32.65
N PHE A 576 -20.15 -20.58 -32.67
CA PHE A 576 -21.10 -19.94 -31.75
C PHE A 576 -21.01 -20.44 -30.28
N TYR A 577 -20.42 -21.60 -30.04
CA TYR A 577 -20.12 -22.15 -28.71
C TYR A 577 -18.62 -22.31 -28.43
N SER A 578 -17.78 -21.57 -29.16
CA SER A 578 -16.35 -21.50 -28.87
C SER A 578 -16.10 -20.91 -27.46
N PRO A 579 -14.97 -21.21 -26.78
CA PRO A 579 -14.64 -20.66 -25.45
C PRO A 579 -14.45 -19.12 -25.37
N HIS A 580 -14.78 -18.39 -26.43
CA HIS A 580 -14.78 -16.93 -26.52
C HIS A 580 -16.15 -16.36 -26.94
N SER A 581 -17.15 -17.21 -27.19
CA SER A 581 -18.51 -16.78 -27.49
C SER A 581 -19.23 -16.31 -26.22
N PRO A 582 -19.98 -15.19 -26.27
CA PRO A 582 -20.83 -14.75 -25.17
C PRO A 582 -21.94 -15.77 -24.79
N LEU A 583 -22.28 -16.71 -25.69
CA LEU A 583 -23.24 -17.79 -25.40
C LEU A 583 -22.74 -18.83 -24.38
N VAL A 584 -21.43 -18.88 -24.13
CA VAL A 584 -20.80 -19.73 -23.10
C VAL A 584 -19.88 -18.92 -22.18
N MET A 585 -20.30 -17.68 -21.87
CA MET A 585 -19.65 -16.82 -20.88
C MET A 585 -19.67 -17.51 -19.50
N PRO A 586 -18.51 -17.88 -18.92
CA PRO A 586 -18.46 -18.51 -17.60
C PRO A 586 -18.80 -17.53 -16.49
N LEU A 587 -19.35 -18.03 -15.37
CA LEU A 587 -19.58 -17.24 -14.15
C LEU A 587 -18.24 -17.01 -13.41
N HIS A 588 -17.50 -15.99 -13.86
CA HIS A 588 -16.05 -15.92 -13.64
C HIS A 588 -15.58 -14.59 -13.05
N GLY A 589 -15.40 -14.56 -11.72
CA GLY A 589 -14.77 -13.43 -11.03
C GLY A 589 -15.71 -12.26 -10.70
N TYR A 590 -15.14 -11.07 -10.49
CA TYR A 590 -15.78 -9.98 -9.75
C TYR A 590 -16.67 -9.03 -10.58
N THR A 591 -16.75 -9.17 -11.90
CA THR A 591 -17.60 -8.32 -12.77
C THR A 591 -19.09 -8.63 -12.70
N VAL A 592 -19.54 -9.41 -11.70
CA VAL A 592 -20.95 -9.77 -11.45
C VAL A 592 -21.90 -8.56 -11.52
N LEU A 593 -21.49 -7.39 -11.03
CA LEU A 593 -22.29 -6.17 -11.07
C LEU A 593 -22.64 -5.70 -12.49
N ARG A 594 -21.81 -6.02 -13.50
CA ARG A 594 -22.10 -5.73 -14.91
C ARG A 594 -23.17 -6.65 -15.50
N LEU A 595 -23.44 -7.80 -14.85
CA LEU A 595 -24.62 -8.60 -15.14
C LEU A 595 -25.91 -7.89 -14.68
N PHE A 596 -25.83 -6.96 -13.72
CA PHE A 596 -26.96 -6.21 -13.15
C PHE A 596 -26.97 -4.74 -13.62
N PRO A 597 -27.53 -4.43 -14.81
CA PRO A 597 -27.46 -3.08 -15.38
C PRO A 597 -28.33 -2.03 -14.66
N ASP A 598 -29.48 -2.41 -14.12
CA ASP A 598 -30.44 -1.47 -13.55
C ASP A 598 -30.27 -1.24 -12.04
N ARG A 599 -30.66 -0.05 -11.58
CA ARG A 599 -30.53 0.38 -10.18
C ARG A 599 -31.32 -0.49 -9.19
N LYS A 600 -32.44 -1.10 -9.61
CA LYS A 600 -33.30 -1.88 -8.71
C LYS A 600 -32.67 -3.25 -8.41
N GLN A 601 -32.09 -3.91 -9.41
CA GLN A 601 -31.34 -5.14 -9.21
C GLN A 601 -30.02 -4.88 -8.45
N GLN A 602 -29.30 -3.81 -8.80
CA GLN A 602 -28.09 -3.37 -8.06
C GLN A 602 -28.38 -3.08 -6.57
N GLN A 603 -29.51 -2.44 -6.26
CA GLN A 603 -29.96 -2.21 -4.89
C GLN A 603 -30.18 -3.53 -4.13
N LYS A 604 -30.75 -4.57 -4.76
CA LYS A 604 -30.91 -5.89 -4.11
C LYS A 604 -29.57 -6.59 -3.87
N VAL A 605 -28.61 -6.47 -4.79
CA VAL A 605 -27.23 -6.94 -4.58
C VAL A 605 -26.59 -6.22 -3.39
N LYS A 606 -26.76 -4.90 -3.29
CA LYS A 606 -26.27 -4.10 -2.16
C LYS A 606 -26.90 -4.51 -0.83
N GLU A 607 -28.21 -4.77 -0.79
CA GLU A 607 -28.92 -5.21 0.42
C GLU A 607 -28.37 -6.54 0.97
N LEU A 608 -28.16 -7.52 0.11
CA LEU A 608 -27.59 -8.82 0.52
C LEU A 608 -26.12 -8.70 0.95
N ASN A 609 -25.32 -7.87 0.27
CA ASN A 609 -23.94 -7.58 0.69
C ASN A 609 -23.89 -6.84 2.04
N ASP A 610 -24.77 -5.85 2.27
CA ASP A 610 -24.87 -5.14 3.55
C ASP A 610 -25.30 -6.09 4.68
N ALA A 611 -26.24 -7.00 4.42
CA ALA A 611 -26.68 -8.01 5.39
C ALA A 611 -25.58 -9.04 5.73
N LEU A 612 -24.87 -9.56 4.72
CA LEU A 612 -23.77 -10.49 4.90
C LEU A 612 -22.58 -9.84 5.63
N ASP A 613 -22.27 -8.58 5.32
CA ASP A 613 -21.25 -7.81 6.03
C ASP A 613 -21.65 -7.56 7.49
N GLN A 614 -22.91 -7.20 7.76
CA GLN A 614 -23.41 -7.02 9.11
C GLN A 614 -23.35 -8.33 9.93
N ALA A 615 -23.69 -9.47 9.32
CA ALA A 615 -23.59 -10.78 9.96
C ALA A 615 -22.14 -11.15 10.29
N ARG A 616 -21.20 -10.91 9.36
CA ARG A 616 -19.75 -11.10 9.55
C ARG A 616 -19.14 -10.15 10.57
N ALA A 617 -19.61 -8.89 10.62
CA ALA A 617 -19.18 -7.90 11.62
C ALA A 617 -19.64 -8.27 13.04
N ALA A 618 -20.82 -8.89 13.17
CA ALA A 618 -21.40 -9.34 14.44
C ALA A 618 -20.91 -10.74 14.88
N ALA A 619 -20.16 -11.45 14.04
CA ALA A 619 -19.55 -12.72 14.42
C ALA A 619 -18.50 -12.52 15.54
N PRO A 620 -18.41 -13.44 16.53
CA PRO A 620 -17.30 -13.50 17.48
C PRO A 620 -15.99 -13.96 16.79
N ALA A 621 -14.94 -14.30 17.53
CA ALA A 621 -13.67 -14.76 16.94
C ALA A 621 -13.71 -16.25 16.56
N GLU A 622 -14.50 -17.01 17.30
CA GLU A 622 -14.83 -18.43 17.18
C GLU A 622 -15.74 -18.74 15.98
N LEU A 623 -16.20 -17.70 15.27
CA LEU A 623 -16.87 -17.78 13.97
C LEU A 623 -16.09 -17.02 12.89
N ALA A 624 -14.76 -17.05 12.97
CA ALA A 624 -13.90 -16.50 11.93
C ALA A 624 -13.98 -17.36 10.66
N GLN A 625 -14.42 -16.76 9.56
CA GLN A 625 -14.32 -17.36 8.22
C GLN A 625 -12.97 -17.02 7.58
N MET A 626 -12.33 -18.02 6.99
CA MET A 626 -11.02 -17.92 6.36
C MET A 626 -11.11 -17.31 4.95
N LEU A 627 -10.10 -16.56 4.54
CA LEU A 627 -10.05 -15.91 3.21
C LEU A 627 -9.54 -16.88 2.13
N ALA A 628 -10.30 -17.95 1.92
CA ALA A 628 -10.00 -19.04 1.00
C ALA A 628 -10.11 -18.63 -0.49
N LEU A 629 -9.63 -19.54 -1.35
CA LEU A 629 -9.86 -19.56 -2.79
C LEU A 629 -10.46 -20.90 -3.20
N GLN A 630 -11.03 -20.93 -4.39
CA GLN A 630 -11.39 -22.15 -5.13
C GLN A 630 -11.07 -21.91 -6.61
N ASP A 631 -10.92 -22.97 -7.39
CA ASP A 631 -10.73 -22.85 -8.83
C ASP A 631 -12.05 -22.73 -9.61
N ALA A 632 -11.99 -22.13 -10.79
CA ALA A 632 -13.15 -21.95 -11.65
C ALA A 632 -13.60 -23.27 -12.31
N ASN A 633 -14.90 -23.58 -12.24
CA ASN A 633 -15.50 -24.77 -12.85
C ASN A 633 -15.26 -24.88 -14.38
N GLN A 634 -15.05 -23.74 -15.04
CA GLN A 634 -14.68 -23.65 -16.45
C GLN A 634 -13.39 -22.84 -16.56
N ILE A 635 -12.28 -23.54 -16.79
CA ILE A 635 -10.95 -22.94 -16.91
C ILE A 635 -10.84 -22.18 -18.24
N ILE A 636 -10.35 -20.94 -18.18
CA ILE A 636 -10.14 -20.08 -19.34
C ILE A 636 -8.64 -19.82 -19.51
N GLU A 637 -8.06 -20.29 -20.62
CA GLU A 637 -6.69 -19.92 -20.96
C GLU A 637 -6.55 -18.40 -21.18
N PRO A 638 -5.41 -17.80 -20.78
CA PRO A 638 -5.16 -16.38 -20.94
C PRO A 638 -4.85 -16.01 -22.40
N ARG A 639 -4.98 -14.72 -22.69
CA ARG A 639 -4.48 -14.08 -23.91
C ARG A 639 -3.54 -12.96 -23.53
N VAL A 640 -2.49 -12.73 -24.31
CA VAL A 640 -1.65 -11.55 -24.18
C VAL A 640 -2.48 -10.30 -24.48
N PHE A 641 -2.43 -9.28 -23.62
CA PHE A 641 -3.07 -7.98 -23.91
C PHE A 641 -2.03 -7.01 -24.48
N LYS A 642 -2.31 -6.41 -25.65
CA LYS A 642 -1.38 -5.45 -26.25
C LYS A 642 -1.22 -4.23 -25.35
N ARG A 643 0.02 -3.92 -24.93
CA ARG A 643 0.33 -2.82 -24.00
C ARG A 643 -0.44 -2.93 -22.66
N GLY A 644 -0.78 -4.15 -22.25
CA GLY A 644 -1.52 -4.41 -21.01
C GLY A 644 -3.01 -4.01 -21.03
N ASN A 645 -3.54 -3.54 -22.18
CA ASN A 645 -4.93 -3.09 -22.33
C ASN A 645 -5.87 -4.29 -22.61
N PRO A 646 -6.79 -4.66 -21.69
CA PRO A 646 -7.64 -5.84 -21.83
C PRO A 646 -8.44 -5.88 -23.13
N GLY A 647 -8.98 -4.73 -23.58
CA GLY A 647 -9.73 -4.59 -24.83
C GLY A 647 -8.86 -4.64 -26.12
N MET A 648 -7.62 -5.15 -26.04
CA MET A 648 -6.76 -5.41 -27.21
C MET A 648 -6.09 -6.79 -27.12
N PRO A 649 -6.85 -7.90 -27.13
CA PRO A 649 -6.30 -9.25 -27.03
C PRO A 649 -5.48 -9.67 -28.27
N ALA A 650 -4.38 -10.37 -28.00
CA ALA A 650 -3.45 -10.94 -28.98
C ALA A 650 -3.56 -12.48 -29.02
N GLN A 651 -2.45 -13.21 -29.11
CA GLN A 651 -2.44 -14.67 -29.06
C GLN A 651 -2.96 -15.20 -27.72
N ALA A 652 -3.53 -16.40 -27.73
CA ALA A 652 -3.69 -17.20 -26.53
C ALA A 652 -2.32 -17.78 -26.14
N ILE A 653 -2.08 -17.92 -24.84
CA ILE A 653 -0.88 -18.53 -24.26
C ILE A 653 -1.36 -19.53 -23.21
N PRO A 654 -0.79 -20.74 -23.09
CA PRO A 654 -1.16 -21.64 -22.01
C PRO A 654 -0.68 -21.10 -20.67
N ARG A 655 -1.36 -21.46 -19.58
CA ARG A 655 -0.81 -21.35 -18.22
C ARG A 655 0.44 -22.24 -18.13
N ARG A 656 1.53 -21.71 -17.57
CA ARG A 656 2.81 -22.39 -17.33
C ARG A 656 3.68 -21.57 -16.38
N TYR A 657 4.84 -22.10 -16.02
CA TYR A 657 5.88 -21.36 -15.30
C TYR A 657 6.62 -20.37 -16.22
N LEU A 658 7.61 -19.65 -15.66
CA LEU A 658 8.46 -18.72 -16.40
C LEU A 658 9.37 -19.50 -17.38
N HIS A 659 9.27 -19.24 -18.67
CA HIS A 659 9.94 -20.00 -19.75
C HIS A 659 11.48 -19.98 -19.67
N PHE A 660 12.07 -18.92 -19.13
CA PHE A 660 13.52 -18.88 -18.89
C PHE A 660 13.98 -19.89 -17.80
N PHE A 661 13.04 -20.49 -17.07
CA PHE A 661 13.25 -21.54 -16.09
C PHE A 661 12.55 -22.86 -16.51
N ASP A 662 12.53 -23.19 -17.81
CA ASP A 662 12.04 -24.48 -18.33
C ASP A 662 12.66 -25.69 -17.60
N GLN A 663 13.90 -25.60 -17.11
CA GLN A 663 14.55 -26.64 -16.30
C GLN A 663 13.91 -26.88 -14.92
N VAL A 664 13.00 -25.99 -14.50
CA VAL A 664 12.18 -26.11 -13.29
C VAL A 664 10.78 -26.61 -13.65
N SER A 665 10.18 -26.08 -14.72
CA SER A 665 8.87 -26.52 -15.23
C SER A 665 8.63 -26.01 -16.66
N ALA A 666 8.94 -26.82 -17.68
CA ALA A 666 8.76 -26.48 -19.10
C ALA A 666 7.31 -26.66 -19.61
N GLU A 667 6.58 -27.63 -19.06
CA GLU A 667 5.27 -28.04 -19.58
C GLU A 667 4.13 -27.10 -19.14
N PRO A 668 3.06 -26.97 -19.95
CA PRO A 668 1.82 -26.31 -19.56
C PRO A 668 1.18 -26.87 -18.29
N PHE A 669 0.57 -25.99 -17.51
CA PHE A 669 -0.22 -26.33 -16.31
C PHE A 669 -1.59 -26.88 -16.69
N THR A 670 -1.98 -27.99 -16.07
CA THR A 670 -3.15 -28.81 -16.41
C THR A 670 -4.15 -28.98 -15.27
N GLN A 671 -3.73 -28.81 -14.01
CA GLN A 671 -4.55 -29.10 -12.84
C GLN A 671 -5.32 -27.86 -12.37
N GLY A 672 -6.62 -27.81 -12.70
CA GLY A 672 -7.50 -26.70 -12.31
C GLY A 672 -6.97 -25.37 -12.85
N SER A 673 -6.77 -24.39 -11.96
CA SER A 673 -6.14 -23.10 -12.27
C SER A 673 -4.65 -23.21 -12.58
N GLY A 674 -3.96 -24.26 -12.12
CA GLY A 674 -2.50 -24.36 -12.12
C GLY A 674 -1.81 -23.76 -10.88
N ARG A 675 -2.56 -23.40 -9.82
CA ARG A 675 -1.97 -22.90 -8.56
C ARG A 675 -1.06 -23.92 -7.88
N LEU A 676 -1.43 -25.20 -7.88
CA LEU A 676 -0.62 -26.27 -7.29
C LEU A 676 0.68 -26.50 -8.07
N GLU A 677 0.60 -26.58 -9.40
CA GLU A 677 1.76 -26.74 -10.30
C GLU A 677 2.71 -25.53 -10.21
N LEU A 678 2.16 -24.31 -10.13
CA LEU A 678 2.93 -23.09 -9.86
C LEU A 678 3.65 -23.14 -8.50
N ALA A 679 2.97 -23.62 -7.46
CA ALA A 679 3.56 -23.74 -6.13
C ALA A 679 4.70 -24.76 -6.10
N GLN A 680 4.51 -25.92 -6.73
CA GLN A 680 5.52 -26.96 -6.90
C GLN A 680 6.76 -26.43 -7.66
N ALA A 681 6.56 -25.67 -8.74
CA ALA A 681 7.66 -25.03 -9.48
C ALA A 681 8.40 -23.95 -8.67
N ILE A 682 7.75 -23.29 -7.71
CA ILE A 682 8.41 -22.33 -6.80
C ILE A 682 9.26 -23.05 -5.74
N ILE A 683 8.83 -24.21 -5.24
CA ILE A 683 9.54 -24.95 -4.17
C ILE A 683 10.51 -26.04 -4.65
N SER A 684 10.57 -26.28 -5.97
CA SER A 684 11.51 -27.22 -6.60
C SER A 684 12.96 -26.95 -6.16
N PRO A 685 13.74 -28.00 -5.79
CA PRO A 685 15.18 -27.86 -5.49
C PRO A 685 16.03 -27.33 -6.66
N GLU A 686 15.52 -27.46 -7.89
CA GLU A 686 16.12 -26.94 -9.12
C GLU A 686 15.87 -25.43 -9.28
N ASN A 687 14.91 -24.85 -8.53
CA ASN A 687 14.61 -23.43 -8.55
C ASN A 687 15.76 -22.61 -7.91
N PRO A 688 16.48 -21.77 -8.67
CA PRO A 688 17.68 -21.11 -8.18
C PRO A 688 17.40 -19.91 -7.26
N LEU A 689 16.13 -19.50 -7.09
CA LEU A 689 15.76 -18.25 -6.44
C LEU A 689 15.19 -18.44 -5.04
N THR A 690 14.19 -19.32 -4.86
CA THR A 690 13.35 -19.35 -3.64
C THR A 690 14.15 -19.49 -2.35
N ALA A 691 15.09 -20.44 -2.29
CA ALA A 691 15.95 -20.63 -1.12
C ALA A 691 16.91 -19.44 -0.88
N ARG A 692 17.50 -18.86 -1.93
CA ARG A 692 18.38 -17.69 -1.82
C ARG A 692 17.61 -16.45 -1.32
N VAL A 693 16.38 -16.25 -1.79
CA VAL A 693 15.54 -15.10 -1.44
C VAL A 693 15.14 -15.14 0.03
N ILE A 694 14.60 -16.25 0.54
CA ILE A 694 14.20 -16.34 1.96
C ILE A 694 15.39 -16.27 2.90
N VAL A 695 16.51 -16.93 2.59
CA VAL A 695 17.77 -16.82 3.34
C VAL A 695 18.25 -15.38 3.40
N ASN A 696 18.24 -14.65 2.28
CA ASN A 696 18.66 -13.26 2.24
C ASN A 696 17.75 -12.34 3.08
N ARG A 697 16.45 -12.64 3.16
CA ARG A 697 15.50 -11.94 4.05
C ARG A 697 15.80 -12.23 5.52
N VAL A 698 15.99 -13.49 5.91
CA VAL A 698 16.35 -13.86 7.28
C VAL A 698 17.66 -13.19 7.71
N TRP A 699 18.67 -13.19 6.82
CA TRP A 699 19.92 -12.45 7.02
C TRP A 699 19.69 -10.94 7.20
N GLN A 700 18.85 -10.33 6.37
CA GLN A 700 18.51 -8.91 6.44
C GLN A 700 17.93 -8.51 7.80
N HIS A 701 17.07 -9.34 8.40
CA HIS A 701 16.46 -9.01 9.68
C HIS A 701 17.46 -9.07 10.84
N HIS A 702 18.41 -10.02 10.83
CA HIS A 702 19.51 -10.07 11.80
C HIS A 702 20.53 -8.93 11.61
N PHE A 703 21.01 -8.69 10.38
CA PHE A 703 22.12 -7.75 10.13
C PHE A 703 21.70 -6.34 9.68
N GLY A 704 20.40 -6.08 9.53
CA GLY A 704 19.84 -4.81 9.05
C GLY A 704 19.89 -4.62 7.52
N GLN A 705 20.67 -5.43 6.81
CA GLN A 705 20.77 -5.46 5.35
C GLN A 705 21.05 -6.90 4.88
N GLY A 706 20.40 -7.35 3.81
CA GLY A 706 20.68 -8.65 3.19
C GLY A 706 22.06 -8.69 2.52
N LEU A 707 22.59 -9.90 2.28
CA LEU A 707 23.76 -10.10 1.42
C LEU A 707 23.53 -9.46 0.04
N VAL A 708 22.31 -9.62 -0.49
CA VAL A 708 21.72 -8.88 -1.60
C VAL A 708 20.87 -7.76 -1.02
N SER A 709 21.27 -6.50 -1.27
CA SER A 709 20.60 -5.31 -0.71
C SER A 709 19.28 -4.93 -1.38
N THR A 710 18.88 -5.67 -2.42
CA THR A 710 17.58 -5.54 -3.13
C THR A 710 16.76 -6.82 -2.91
N PRO A 711 16.15 -7.04 -1.73
CA PRO A 711 15.63 -8.34 -1.32
C PRO A 711 14.43 -8.83 -2.14
N SER A 712 13.83 -7.97 -2.98
CA SER A 712 12.74 -8.31 -3.92
C SER A 712 13.09 -7.97 -5.38
N ASP A 713 14.38 -7.82 -5.68
CA ASP A 713 14.94 -7.76 -7.05
C ASP A 713 16.31 -8.46 -7.07
N PHE A 714 16.30 -9.71 -7.53
CA PHE A 714 17.46 -10.57 -7.77
C PHE A 714 17.87 -10.56 -9.26
N GLY A 715 17.23 -9.71 -10.07
CA GLY A 715 17.41 -9.64 -11.52
C GLY A 715 18.68 -8.91 -11.96
N ILE A 716 18.70 -8.51 -13.23
CA ILE A 716 19.81 -7.80 -13.88
C ILE A 716 20.00 -6.37 -13.34
N GLN A 717 18.97 -5.77 -12.75
CA GLN A 717 19.08 -4.51 -11.98
C GLN A 717 19.29 -4.73 -10.47
N GLY A 718 19.04 -5.95 -9.99
CA GLY A 718 19.29 -6.35 -8.62
C GLY A 718 20.76 -6.22 -8.20
N ALA A 719 20.97 -5.91 -6.92
CA ALA A 719 22.30 -5.80 -6.35
C ALA A 719 22.98 -7.18 -6.34
N LYS A 720 24.26 -7.23 -6.72
CA LYS A 720 25.08 -8.44 -6.52
C LYS A 720 25.24 -8.72 -5.01
N PRO A 721 25.28 -9.98 -4.57
CA PRO A 721 25.55 -10.32 -3.17
C PRO A 721 26.92 -9.77 -2.71
N SER A 722 27.03 -9.38 -1.44
CA SER A 722 28.32 -9.03 -0.81
C SER A 722 29.24 -10.25 -0.67
N HIS A 723 28.64 -11.42 -0.42
CA HIS A 723 29.30 -12.72 -0.28
C HIS A 723 28.51 -13.76 -1.09
N PRO A 724 28.80 -13.95 -2.41
CA PRO A 724 28.06 -14.87 -3.27
C PRO A 724 28.10 -16.33 -2.78
N GLU A 725 29.29 -16.80 -2.42
CA GLU A 725 29.49 -18.18 -1.94
C GLU A 725 28.76 -18.42 -0.61
N LEU A 726 28.72 -17.44 0.29
CA LEU A 726 27.97 -17.54 1.54
C LEU A 726 26.45 -17.61 1.30
N LEU A 727 25.92 -16.88 0.31
CA LEU A 727 24.50 -16.93 -0.05
C LEU A 727 24.13 -18.32 -0.58
N ASP A 728 24.96 -18.91 -1.45
CA ASP A 728 24.75 -20.25 -1.97
C ASP A 728 24.93 -21.33 -0.89
N HIS A 729 25.94 -21.20 -0.02
CA HIS A 729 26.14 -22.08 1.14
C HIS A 729 24.93 -22.07 2.07
N LEU A 730 24.43 -20.89 2.46
CA LEU A 730 23.24 -20.76 3.31
C LEU A 730 21.97 -21.28 2.62
N ALA A 731 21.77 -20.99 1.33
CA ALA A 731 20.64 -21.51 0.56
C ALA A 731 20.68 -23.03 0.44
N ARG A 732 21.85 -23.62 0.17
CA ARG A 732 22.00 -25.08 0.10
C ARG A 732 21.82 -25.75 1.46
N TRP A 733 22.44 -25.19 2.49
CA TRP A 733 22.32 -25.65 3.87
C TRP A 733 20.86 -25.64 4.34
N PHE A 734 20.12 -24.56 4.06
CA PHE A 734 18.72 -24.41 4.42
C PHE A 734 17.82 -25.48 3.76
N MET A 735 18.04 -25.78 2.47
CA MET A 735 17.36 -26.89 1.78
C MET A 735 17.76 -28.29 2.28
N GLN A 736 18.90 -28.42 2.96
CA GLN A 736 19.39 -29.67 3.57
C GLN A 736 18.92 -29.85 5.03
N HIS A 737 18.40 -28.80 5.66
CA HIS A 737 17.87 -28.80 7.03
C HIS A 737 16.36 -28.51 7.00
N ASP A 738 15.66 -29.28 6.16
CA ASP A 738 14.19 -29.35 6.03
C ASP A 738 13.48 -27.99 5.86
N TRP A 739 14.16 -27.00 5.25
CA TRP A 739 13.66 -25.63 5.09
C TRP A 739 13.22 -24.97 6.42
N SER A 740 13.80 -25.39 7.54
CA SER A 740 13.50 -24.89 8.89
C SER A 740 14.08 -23.49 9.12
N ILE A 741 13.19 -22.53 9.40
CA ILE A 741 13.57 -21.14 9.64
C ILE A 741 14.20 -21.00 11.04
N LYS A 742 13.71 -21.74 12.04
CA LYS A 742 14.32 -21.75 13.39
C LYS A 742 15.74 -22.34 13.37
N GLN A 743 16.02 -23.38 12.58
CA GLN A 743 17.38 -23.88 12.39
C GLN A 743 18.29 -22.83 11.72
N LEU A 744 17.79 -22.10 10.72
CA LEU A 744 18.54 -21.02 10.09
C LEU A 744 18.90 -19.89 11.08
N HIS A 745 17.99 -19.53 12.01
CA HIS A 745 18.31 -18.60 13.10
C HIS A 745 19.43 -19.12 14.00
N ARG A 746 19.34 -20.37 14.48
CA ARG A 746 20.39 -21.00 15.30
C ARG A 746 21.75 -20.96 14.61
N TYR A 747 21.78 -21.25 13.32
CA TYR A 747 23.01 -21.27 12.54
C TYR A 747 23.59 -19.86 12.31
N ILE A 748 22.76 -18.85 12.06
CA ILE A 748 23.23 -17.45 11.99
C ILE A 748 23.72 -16.96 13.36
N MET A 749 22.95 -17.18 14.42
CA MET A 749 23.19 -16.60 15.75
C MET A 749 24.35 -17.27 16.51
N SER A 750 24.72 -18.50 16.14
CA SER A 750 25.92 -19.18 16.64
C SER A 750 27.23 -18.72 15.98
N SER A 751 27.18 -17.91 14.92
CA SER A 751 28.37 -17.38 14.24
C SER A 751 29.09 -16.31 15.05
N ALA A 752 30.43 -16.25 14.95
CA ALA A 752 31.23 -15.14 15.46
C ALA A 752 30.76 -13.81 14.85
N THR A 753 30.43 -13.84 13.54
CA THR A 753 29.93 -12.72 12.75
C THR A 753 28.73 -12.05 13.40
N TYR A 754 27.73 -12.84 13.84
CA TYR A 754 26.55 -12.34 14.55
C TYR A 754 26.88 -11.83 15.96
N GLN A 755 27.84 -12.45 16.64
CA GLN A 755 28.19 -12.15 18.03
C GLN A 755 29.12 -10.94 18.21
N GLN A 756 29.63 -10.34 17.13
CA GLN A 756 30.47 -9.12 17.17
C GLN A 756 29.81 -7.95 17.93
N GLN A 757 30.62 -7.07 18.51
CA GLN A 757 30.18 -5.76 18.99
C GLN A 757 29.94 -4.77 17.83
N SER A 758 29.21 -3.70 18.11
CA SER A 758 28.89 -2.62 17.16
C SER A 758 29.97 -1.53 17.05
N HIS A 759 31.02 -1.60 17.88
CA HIS A 759 32.06 -0.57 17.95
C HIS A 759 32.85 -0.43 16.63
N SER A 760 33.04 0.83 16.24
CA SER A 760 33.72 1.27 15.03
C SER A 760 35.23 1.37 15.22
N ASN A 761 36.01 1.20 14.14
CA ASN A 761 37.45 1.46 14.11
C ASN A 761 37.88 2.18 12.82
N VAL A 762 39.01 2.90 12.89
CA VAL A 762 39.49 3.80 11.83
C VAL A 762 39.84 3.09 10.52
N THR A 763 40.20 1.80 10.55
CA THR A 763 40.50 1.03 9.33
C THR A 763 39.21 0.57 8.64
N GLY A 764 38.24 0.10 9.42
CA GLY A 764 36.91 -0.31 8.96
C GLY A 764 36.18 0.81 8.25
N GLU A 765 36.00 1.97 8.92
CA GLU A 765 35.28 3.12 8.33
C GLU A 765 35.97 3.72 7.08
N LYS A 766 37.27 3.45 6.86
CA LYS A 766 37.99 3.89 5.67
C LYS A 766 37.89 2.95 4.47
N ARG A 767 37.72 1.64 4.70
CA ARG A 767 37.65 0.62 3.64
C ARG A 767 36.22 0.19 3.33
N ASP A 768 35.38 0.10 4.35
CA ASP A 768 33.99 -0.33 4.28
C ASP A 768 33.12 0.48 5.30
N PRO A 769 32.89 1.79 5.04
CA PRO A 769 32.02 2.64 5.88
C PRO A 769 30.56 2.16 5.93
N ALA A 770 30.13 1.38 4.94
CA ALA A 770 28.81 0.75 4.93
C ALA A 770 28.73 -0.51 5.81
N ASN A 771 29.86 -1.04 6.28
CA ASN A 771 29.99 -2.32 6.97
C ASN A 771 29.33 -3.48 6.17
N ARG A 772 29.41 -3.42 4.83
CA ARG A 772 28.84 -4.42 3.91
C ARG A 772 29.59 -5.76 3.95
N LEU A 773 30.83 -5.74 4.42
CA LEU A 773 31.69 -6.91 4.65
C LEU A 773 31.59 -7.43 6.09
N LEU A 774 30.80 -6.79 6.95
CA LEU A 774 30.50 -7.21 8.33
C LEU A 774 31.74 -7.36 9.22
N TRP A 775 32.65 -6.38 9.16
CA TRP A 775 33.81 -6.26 10.06
C TRP A 775 33.44 -5.84 11.49
N ARG A 776 32.17 -5.48 11.72
CA ARG A 776 31.53 -5.28 13.03
C ARG A 776 30.04 -5.60 12.94
N MET A 777 29.31 -5.54 14.05
CA MET A 777 27.84 -5.54 14.00
C MET A 777 27.28 -4.20 13.50
N ASN A 778 26.10 -4.26 12.87
CA ASN A 778 25.34 -3.08 12.48
C ASN A 778 24.44 -2.59 13.62
N ARG A 779 24.59 -1.32 13.99
CA ARG A 779 23.68 -0.63 14.92
C ARG A 779 22.31 -0.48 14.28
N ARG A 780 21.27 -0.96 14.94
CA ARG A 780 19.89 -0.93 14.45
C ARG A 780 19.01 -0.13 15.42
N ARG A 781 18.26 0.82 14.87
CA ARG A 781 17.16 1.52 15.56
C ARG A 781 15.98 0.56 15.69
N GLN A 782 15.19 0.68 16.76
CA GLN A 782 13.93 -0.06 16.85
C GLN A 782 12.95 0.37 15.74
N ASP A 783 12.21 -0.61 15.19
CA ASP A 783 11.02 -0.33 14.39
C ASP A 783 9.87 0.17 15.28
N PHE A 784 8.85 0.80 14.68
CA PHE A 784 7.73 1.39 15.43
C PHE A 784 7.01 0.37 16.31
N GLU A 785 6.81 -0.84 15.77
CA GLU A 785 6.14 -1.92 16.46
C GLU A 785 6.88 -2.33 17.73
N THR A 786 8.19 -2.53 17.64
CA THR A 786 9.02 -2.86 18.81
C THR A 786 9.12 -1.68 19.77
N MET A 787 9.33 -0.46 19.28
CA MET A 787 9.39 0.75 20.11
C MET A 787 8.11 0.94 20.95
N ARG A 788 6.92 0.76 20.35
CA ARG A 788 5.64 0.84 21.06
C ARG A 788 5.45 -0.34 22.03
N ASP A 789 5.78 -1.55 21.61
CA ASP A 789 5.62 -2.75 22.45
C ASP A 789 6.56 -2.67 23.66
N THR A 790 7.81 -2.24 23.47
CA THR A 790 8.79 -1.96 24.52
C THR A 790 8.31 -0.86 25.48
N LEU A 791 7.78 0.27 24.98
CA LEU A 791 7.18 1.32 25.82
C LEU A 791 6.04 0.79 26.72
N LEU A 792 5.21 -0.12 26.19
CA LEU A 792 4.16 -0.80 26.95
C LEU A 792 4.73 -1.86 27.90
N GLN A 793 5.81 -2.54 27.53
CA GLN A 793 6.45 -3.58 28.34
C GLN A 793 7.09 -2.99 29.61
N VAL A 794 7.94 -1.96 29.47
CA VAL A 794 8.66 -1.34 30.60
C VAL A 794 7.72 -0.60 31.56
N SER A 795 6.57 -0.13 31.08
CA SER A 795 5.53 0.47 31.92
C SER A 795 4.50 -0.54 32.46
N HIS A 796 4.76 -1.84 32.32
CA HIS A 796 3.90 -2.96 32.75
C HIS A 796 2.45 -2.89 32.22
N GLN A 797 2.30 -2.44 30.97
CA GLN A 797 1.02 -2.23 30.29
C GLN A 797 0.79 -3.14 29.08
N LEU A 798 1.79 -3.92 28.63
CA LEU A 798 1.69 -4.76 27.44
C LEU A 798 0.83 -6.00 27.69
N ASN A 799 -0.20 -6.19 26.86
CA ASN A 799 -0.95 -7.44 26.80
C ASN A 799 -0.29 -8.39 25.77
N LEU A 800 0.17 -9.54 26.28
CA LEU A 800 0.84 -10.62 25.55
C LEU A 800 -0.12 -11.71 25.03
N THR A 801 -1.44 -11.52 25.06
CA THR A 801 -2.37 -12.41 24.33
C THR A 801 -1.98 -12.48 22.86
N VAL A 802 -1.84 -13.69 22.33
CA VAL A 802 -1.53 -14.00 20.92
C VAL A 802 -2.84 -14.25 20.13
N GLY A 803 -2.87 -13.95 18.83
CA GLY A 803 -3.98 -14.26 17.92
C GLY A 803 -5.25 -13.39 18.08
N GLY A 804 -6.30 -13.65 17.31
CA GLY A 804 -7.62 -13.04 17.44
C GLY A 804 -7.75 -11.61 16.89
N LYS A 805 -8.95 -11.02 17.00
CA LYS A 805 -9.35 -9.81 16.24
C LYS A 805 -8.44 -8.59 16.45
N SER A 806 -8.23 -7.85 15.36
CA SER A 806 -7.43 -6.62 15.30
C SER A 806 -8.11 -5.44 16.01
N VAL A 807 -7.34 -4.65 16.75
CA VAL A 807 -7.80 -3.59 17.65
C VAL A 807 -7.50 -2.20 17.07
N ARG A 808 -8.51 -1.31 17.02
CA ARG A 808 -8.36 0.06 16.53
C ARG A 808 -7.67 0.97 17.57
N GLY A 809 -7.01 2.02 17.07
CA GLY A 809 -6.44 3.08 17.92
C GLY A 809 -5.00 2.80 18.38
N ILE A 810 -4.06 2.73 17.43
CA ILE A 810 -2.62 2.50 17.69
C ILE A 810 -2.03 3.40 18.80
N ALA A 811 -2.40 4.68 18.76
CA ALA A 811 -1.92 5.73 19.65
C ALA A 811 -2.77 5.88 20.93
N ALA A 812 -3.88 5.14 21.06
CA ALA A 812 -4.77 5.24 22.20
C ALA A 812 -4.19 4.51 23.42
N THR A 813 -4.20 5.17 24.58
CA THR A 813 -3.72 4.58 25.85
C THR A 813 -4.50 3.34 26.29
N THR A 814 -5.69 3.11 25.72
CA THR A 814 -6.52 1.90 25.92
C THR A 814 -6.06 0.71 25.10
N ASN A 815 -5.37 0.88 23.96
CA ASN A 815 -4.87 -0.26 23.18
C ASN A 815 -3.58 -0.79 23.83
N LYS A 816 -3.72 -1.93 24.53
CA LYS A 816 -2.63 -2.60 25.25
C LYS A 816 -1.99 -3.77 24.51
N ARG A 817 -2.55 -4.25 23.39
CA ARG A 817 -1.97 -5.37 22.66
C ARG A 817 -0.65 -4.98 21.99
N ARG A 818 0.19 -5.98 21.70
CA ARG A 818 1.30 -5.87 20.75
C ARG A 818 0.87 -5.21 19.46
N THR A 819 1.77 -4.44 18.86
CA THR A 819 1.46 -3.53 17.74
C THR A 819 0.98 -4.28 16.50
N LEU A 820 1.42 -5.53 16.32
CA LEU A 820 0.96 -6.48 15.30
C LEU A 820 -0.58 -6.65 15.24
N TYR A 821 -1.27 -6.51 16.39
CA TYR A 821 -2.74 -6.63 16.47
C TYR A 821 -3.47 -5.31 16.22
N THR A 822 -2.81 -4.30 15.66
CA THR A 822 -3.45 -3.03 15.31
C THR A 822 -4.27 -3.19 14.04
N PHE A 823 -5.51 -2.70 14.03
CA PHE A 823 -6.32 -2.61 12.81
C PHE A 823 -5.65 -1.68 11.80
N ILE A 824 -5.21 -2.23 10.67
CA ILE A 824 -4.61 -1.52 9.53
C ILE A 824 -5.69 -1.24 8.50
N ASP A 825 -5.98 0.03 8.28
CA ASP A 825 -6.81 0.48 7.16
C ASP A 825 -5.92 0.99 6.04
N ARG A 826 -5.89 0.31 4.88
CA ARG A 826 -5.00 0.69 3.77
C ARG A 826 -5.28 2.11 3.24
N GLN A 827 -6.55 2.53 3.22
CA GLN A 827 -6.92 3.85 2.71
C GLN A 827 -6.64 4.99 3.71
N ASN A 828 -6.43 4.65 4.99
CA ASN A 828 -6.25 5.63 6.06
C ASN A 828 -5.24 5.13 7.11
N VAL A 829 -4.06 4.71 6.63
CA VAL A 829 -2.92 4.37 7.49
C VAL A 829 -2.66 5.56 8.43
N PRO A 830 -2.63 5.39 9.76
CA PRO A 830 -2.39 6.48 10.69
C PRO A 830 -1.08 7.22 10.38
N GLY A 831 -1.10 8.55 10.40
CA GLY A 831 0.09 9.37 10.11
C GLY A 831 1.31 9.00 10.95
N LEU A 832 1.07 8.58 12.21
CA LEU A 832 2.10 8.06 13.12
C LEU A 832 2.88 6.87 12.53
N LEU A 833 2.21 5.91 11.89
CA LEU A 833 2.88 4.76 11.28
C LEU A 833 3.80 5.21 10.14
N ARG A 834 3.35 6.16 9.30
CA ARG A 834 4.20 6.77 8.26
C ARG A 834 5.39 7.54 8.82
N THR A 835 5.26 8.19 9.98
CA THR A 835 6.38 8.90 10.64
C THR A 835 7.51 7.97 11.08
N PHE A 836 7.23 6.69 11.32
CA PHE A 836 8.21 5.67 11.70
C PHE A 836 8.33 4.56 10.64
N ASP A 837 8.33 4.94 9.37
CA ASP A 837 8.71 4.12 8.23
C ASP A 837 7.89 2.82 8.00
N PHE A 838 6.65 2.76 8.51
CA PHE A 838 5.72 1.66 8.23
C PHE A 838 5.41 1.60 6.72
N PRO A 839 5.51 0.42 6.07
CA PRO A 839 5.34 0.30 4.62
C PRO A 839 3.89 0.47 4.18
N SER A 840 3.66 0.81 2.90
CA SER A 840 2.30 0.86 2.38
C SER A 840 1.72 -0.55 2.22
N PRO A 841 0.55 -0.87 2.80
CA PRO A 841 -0.12 -2.14 2.58
C PRO A 841 -0.75 -2.26 1.17
N ASP A 842 -0.59 -1.27 0.28
CA ASP A 842 -1.04 -1.34 -1.11
C ASP A 842 -0.04 -2.05 -2.04
N VAL A 843 1.18 -2.37 -1.58
CA VAL A 843 2.24 -3.02 -2.37
C VAL A 843 3.04 -4.03 -1.53
N SER A 844 3.63 -5.03 -2.16
CA SER A 844 4.52 -5.98 -1.46
C SER A 844 5.85 -5.30 -1.07
N SER A 845 6.20 -5.31 0.22
CA SER A 845 7.39 -4.64 0.74
C SER A 845 8.42 -5.63 1.29
N GLY A 846 9.55 -5.77 0.57
CA GLY A 846 10.67 -6.65 0.98
C GLY A 846 11.71 -6.01 1.90
N ALA A 847 11.67 -4.69 2.05
CA ALA A 847 12.48 -3.91 2.99
C ALA A 847 11.74 -2.61 3.29
N ARG A 848 11.86 -2.13 4.52
CA ARG A 848 11.43 -0.78 4.90
C ARG A 848 12.57 0.21 4.69
N ASN A 849 12.22 1.46 4.39
CA ASN A 849 13.15 2.56 4.57
C ASN A 849 13.44 2.73 6.08
N SER A 850 14.54 3.38 6.44
CA SER A 850 14.76 3.85 7.81
C SER A 850 15.16 5.31 7.75
N THR A 851 14.22 6.20 8.07
CA THR A 851 14.47 7.64 8.13
C THR A 851 14.69 8.07 9.57
N SER A 852 15.56 9.07 9.76
CA SER A 852 15.77 9.75 11.03
C SER A 852 15.34 11.21 10.85
N VAL A 853 14.13 11.54 11.29
CA VAL A 853 13.51 12.87 11.05
C VAL A 853 13.08 13.53 12.36
N PRO A 854 13.16 14.88 12.49
CA PRO A 854 12.82 15.57 13.74
C PRO A 854 11.42 15.27 14.28
N GLY A 855 10.45 14.92 13.42
CA GLY A 855 9.10 14.52 13.83
C GLY A 855 9.07 13.25 14.71
N GLN A 856 10.02 12.33 14.54
CA GLN A 856 10.15 11.14 15.40
C GLN A 856 10.64 11.54 16.81
N SER A 857 11.64 12.42 16.90
CA SER A 857 12.14 12.96 18.17
C SER A 857 11.07 13.78 18.89
N LEU A 858 10.33 14.63 18.16
CA LEU A 858 9.22 15.41 18.71
C LEU A 858 8.05 14.53 19.18
N PHE A 859 7.76 13.42 18.50
CA PHE A 859 6.83 12.40 18.99
C PHE A 859 7.29 11.82 20.33
N LEU A 860 8.55 11.38 20.43
CA LEU A 860 9.09 10.81 21.66
C LEU A 860 9.06 11.82 22.83
N MET A 861 9.32 13.10 22.56
CA MET A 861 9.31 14.17 23.57
C MET A 861 7.90 14.61 24.02
N ASN A 862 6.85 14.48 23.19
CA ASN A 862 5.56 15.15 23.44
C ASN A 862 4.32 14.25 23.34
N HIS A 863 4.43 13.03 22.80
CA HIS A 863 3.23 12.24 22.52
C HIS A 863 2.66 11.57 23.79
N PRO A 864 1.33 11.61 24.03
CA PRO A 864 0.70 11.06 25.23
C PRO A 864 1.02 9.60 25.56
N LEU A 865 1.39 8.78 24.57
CA LEU A 865 1.86 7.41 24.78
C LEU A 865 3.14 7.38 25.65
N VAL A 866 4.14 8.19 25.29
CA VAL A 866 5.44 8.23 25.98
C VAL A 866 5.31 8.96 27.30
N LEU A 867 4.58 10.08 27.32
CA LEU A 867 4.30 10.82 28.56
C LEU A 867 3.55 9.96 29.59
N ASN A 868 2.62 9.10 29.19
CA ASN A 868 1.97 8.17 30.12
C ASN A 868 2.90 7.04 30.60
N ALA A 869 3.81 6.53 29.76
CA ALA A 869 4.82 5.56 30.18
C ALA A 869 5.80 6.17 31.20
N ALA A 870 6.34 7.36 30.89
CA ALA A 870 7.17 8.16 31.78
C ALA A 870 6.46 8.50 33.11
N ARG A 871 5.16 8.84 33.04
CA ARG A 871 4.33 9.05 34.23
C ARG A 871 4.27 7.82 35.12
N ILE A 872 3.95 6.64 34.56
CA ILE A 872 3.87 5.38 35.33
C ILE A 872 5.21 5.03 35.98
N LEU A 873 6.29 5.11 35.22
CA LEU A 873 7.65 4.81 35.69
C LEU A 873 8.10 5.78 36.79
N GLY A 874 7.89 7.09 36.60
CA GLY A 874 8.17 8.10 37.62
C GLY A 874 7.31 7.94 38.88
N ASP A 875 6.01 7.66 38.71
CA ASP A 875 5.06 7.40 39.82
C ASP A 875 5.39 6.10 40.58
N GLN A 876 6.18 5.19 40.00
CA GLN A 876 6.69 3.98 40.65
C GLN A 876 8.02 4.27 41.34
N ALA A 877 8.99 4.86 40.64
CA ALA A 877 10.30 5.21 41.16
C ALA A 877 10.25 6.15 42.37
N HIS A 878 9.34 7.13 42.36
CA HIS A 878 9.12 8.05 43.48
C HIS A 878 8.63 7.35 44.77
N LYS A 879 8.13 6.11 44.69
CA LYS A 879 7.70 5.30 45.85
C LYS A 879 8.80 4.39 46.39
N SER A 880 10.01 4.42 45.82
CA SER A 880 11.17 3.72 46.38
C SER A 880 11.57 4.30 47.75
N PRO A 881 12.28 3.54 48.61
CA PRO A 881 12.65 4.00 49.95
C PRO A 881 13.49 5.28 49.99
N ASP A 882 14.28 5.52 48.95
CA ASP A 882 15.12 6.70 48.77
C ASP A 882 15.33 6.99 47.26
N SER A 883 15.88 8.17 46.95
CA SER A 883 16.10 8.60 45.57
C SER A 883 17.12 7.75 44.80
N GLN A 884 18.13 7.17 45.45
CA GLN A 884 19.10 6.31 44.79
C GLN A 884 18.46 4.97 44.39
N ALA A 885 17.63 4.39 45.26
CA ALA A 885 16.82 3.22 44.94
C ALA A 885 15.84 3.49 43.78
N GLY A 886 15.17 4.66 43.78
CA GLY A 886 14.27 5.06 42.70
C GLY A 886 14.99 5.26 41.35
N ILE A 887 16.17 5.87 41.35
CA ILE A 887 17.00 6.01 40.13
C ILE A 887 17.43 4.64 39.60
N ARG A 888 17.92 3.74 40.47
CA ARG A 888 18.27 2.37 40.07
C ARG A 888 17.08 1.62 39.49
N GLN A 889 15.89 1.74 40.10
CA GLN A 889 14.67 1.13 39.57
C GLN A 889 14.36 1.61 38.14
N LEU A 890 14.52 2.90 37.84
CA LEU A 890 14.34 3.42 36.48
C LEU A 890 15.37 2.84 35.50
N PHE A 891 16.66 2.80 35.88
CA PHE A 891 17.73 2.24 35.05
C PHE A 891 17.55 0.74 34.77
N GLN A 892 17.21 -0.05 35.80
CA GLN A 892 16.93 -1.49 35.66
C GLN A 892 15.71 -1.75 34.78
N SER A 893 14.62 -0.99 34.95
CA SER A 893 13.37 -1.17 34.19
C SER A 893 13.44 -0.67 32.74
N ILE A 894 14.22 0.38 32.47
CA ILE A 894 14.25 1.04 31.15
C ILE A 894 15.48 0.62 30.33
N LEU A 895 16.68 0.58 30.94
CA LEU A 895 17.95 0.31 30.25
C LEU A 895 18.56 -1.07 30.56
N GLN A 896 18.02 -1.77 31.57
CA GLN A 896 18.43 -3.13 31.97
C GLN A 896 19.88 -3.21 32.46
N ARG A 897 20.33 -2.17 33.15
CA ARG A 897 21.63 -2.11 33.83
C ARG A 897 21.52 -1.24 35.09
N GLU A 898 22.55 -1.26 35.92
CA GLU A 898 22.74 -0.21 36.92
C GLU A 898 23.13 1.13 36.27
N PRO A 899 22.83 2.28 36.91
CA PRO A 899 23.45 3.54 36.56
C PRO A 899 24.95 3.51 36.87
N THR A 900 25.76 4.13 36.03
CA THR A 900 27.15 4.44 36.40
C THR A 900 27.17 5.46 37.56
N PRO A 901 28.26 5.57 38.35
CA PRO A 901 28.35 6.53 39.45
C PRO A 901 28.08 7.98 39.01
N ASN A 902 28.52 8.35 37.80
CA ASN A 902 28.33 9.68 37.24
C ASN A 902 26.86 9.93 36.85
N GLU A 903 26.18 8.95 36.25
CA GLU A 903 24.74 9.04 35.93
C GLU A 903 23.90 9.13 37.21
N LEU A 904 24.20 8.30 38.21
CA LEU A 904 23.52 8.33 39.50
C LEU A 904 23.67 9.69 40.20
N GLN A 905 24.89 10.24 40.24
CA GLN A 905 25.14 11.56 40.82
C GLN A 905 24.41 12.67 40.06
N ALA A 906 24.46 12.66 38.72
CA ALA A 906 23.77 13.66 37.89
C ALA A 906 22.24 13.59 38.05
N MET A 907 21.67 12.40 38.20
CA MET A 907 20.22 12.23 38.40
C MET A 907 19.76 12.59 39.82
N LEU A 908 20.59 12.36 40.84
CA LEU A 908 20.34 12.90 42.19
C LEU A 908 20.32 14.43 42.17
N GLN A 909 21.36 15.05 41.59
CA GLN A 909 21.44 16.51 41.44
C GLN A 909 20.26 17.08 40.65
N PHE A 910 19.81 16.40 39.59
CA PHE A 910 18.63 16.80 38.83
C PHE A 910 17.38 16.87 39.72
N LEU A 911 17.09 15.80 40.49
CA LEU A 911 15.93 15.72 41.38
C LEU A 911 15.98 16.74 42.54
N GLU A 912 17.17 17.16 42.97
CA GLU A 912 17.36 18.25 43.92
C GLU A 912 17.12 19.63 43.28
N SER A 913 17.52 19.82 42.01
CA SER A 913 17.44 21.11 41.31
C SER A 913 16.09 21.43 40.67
N ASP A 914 15.38 20.42 40.17
CA ASP A 914 14.10 20.56 39.44
C ASP A 914 12.89 20.47 40.38
N GLN A 915 13.01 20.87 41.65
CA GLN A 915 11.84 20.88 42.54
C GLN A 915 10.79 21.86 42.01
N VAL A 916 9.75 21.29 41.40
CA VAL A 916 8.58 22.02 40.88
C VAL A 916 8.04 22.90 42.00
N GLU A 917 8.22 24.22 41.87
CA GLU A 917 7.61 25.19 42.77
C GLU A 917 6.13 24.85 42.91
N SER A 918 5.67 24.65 44.15
CA SER A 918 4.26 24.41 44.45
C SER A 918 3.44 25.47 43.73
N PRO A 919 2.61 25.10 42.73
CA PRO A 919 2.01 26.07 41.84
C PRO A 919 1.20 27.06 42.68
N PRO A 920 1.39 28.39 42.49
CA PRO A 920 0.72 29.39 43.31
C PRO A 920 -0.78 29.13 43.25
N ALA A 921 -1.42 29.16 44.43
CA ALA A 921 -2.77 28.64 44.64
C ALA A 921 -3.71 29.04 43.48
N PRO A 922 -4.37 28.07 42.83
CA PRO A 922 -4.78 28.19 41.44
C PRO A 922 -5.60 29.46 41.23
N VAL A 923 -5.06 30.39 40.43
CA VAL A 923 -5.70 31.65 40.08
C VAL A 923 -6.96 31.33 39.30
N VAL A 924 -8.07 31.22 40.04
CA VAL A 924 -9.39 30.78 39.59
C VAL A 924 -9.67 31.46 38.26
N ALA A 925 -9.78 30.66 37.20
CA ALA A 925 -10.02 31.20 35.87
C ALA A 925 -11.36 31.95 35.91
N GLU A 926 -11.28 33.27 35.76
CA GLU A 926 -12.44 34.15 35.89
C GLU A 926 -13.47 33.86 34.78
N TRP A 927 -13.03 33.25 33.68
CA TRP A 927 -13.85 32.62 32.65
C TRP A 927 -13.80 31.08 32.75
N GLU A 928 -14.97 30.44 32.71
CA GLU A 928 -15.16 28.99 32.62
C GLU A 928 -15.97 28.63 31.35
N TYR A 929 -15.56 27.57 30.65
CA TYR A 929 -16.16 27.13 29.38
C TYR A 929 -16.86 25.79 29.58
N GLY A 930 -18.19 25.75 29.47
CA GLY A 930 -18.97 24.58 29.88
C GLY A 930 -20.31 24.39 29.17
N TYR A 931 -21.05 23.42 29.70
CA TYR A 931 -22.45 23.13 29.35
C TYR A 931 -23.27 22.92 30.62
N GLY A 932 -24.60 22.94 30.52
CA GLY A 932 -25.48 22.61 31.64
C GLY A 932 -26.94 22.44 31.24
N SER A 933 -27.81 22.31 32.25
CA SER A 933 -29.26 22.15 32.09
C SER A 933 -30.00 23.44 32.40
N TYR A 934 -30.73 24.00 31.43
CA TYR A 934 -31.57 25.19 31.63
C TYR A 934 -33.04 24.80 31.67
N ASP A 935 -33.74 25.19 32.74
CA ASP A 935 -35.18 24.99 32.89
C ASP A 935 -35.95 26.27 32.57
N GLU A 936 -36.79 26.21 31.53
CA GLU A 936 -37.61 27.34 31.07
C GLU A 936 -38.73 27.71 32.03
N LYS A 937 -39.13 26.83 32.97
CA LYS A 937 -40.20 27.12 33.95
C LYS A 937 -39.70 27.86 35.19
N THR A 938 -38.48 27.56 35.64
CA THR A 938 -37.84 28.26 36.76
C THR A 938 -36.90 29.39 36.32
N GLU A 939 -36.56 29.44 35.03
CA GLU A 939 -35.55 30.33 34.42
C GLU A 939 -34.14 30.18 35.03
N THR A 940 -33.82 28.98 35.52
CA THR A 940 -32.54 28.68 36.17
C THR A 940 -31.62 27.82 35.31
N LEU A 941 -30.31 28.02 35.47
CA LEU A 941 -29.26 27.13 34.99
C LEU A 941 -28.81 26.21 36.14
N SER A 942 -28.72 24.91 35.87
CA SER A 942 -28.29 23.87 36.80
C SER A 942 -27.26 22.95 36.15
N GLY A 943 -26.60 22.10 36.96
CA GLY A 943 -25.75 21.01 36.45
C GLY A 943 -24.49 21.41 35.67
N PHE A 944 -24.08 22.69 35.71
CA PHE A 944 -22.92 23.21 34.94
C PHE A 944 -21.66 22.36 35.10
N LYS A 945 -21.06 21.98 33.98
CA LYS A 945 -19.79 21.24 33.88
C LYS A 945 -18.92 21.87 32.82
N GLN A 946 -17.62 21.98 33.09
CA GLN A 946 -16.66 22.42 32.10
C GLN A 946 -16.51 21.37 30.98
N LEU A 947 -16.20 21.82 29.76
CA LEU A 947 -16.00 20.97 28.59
C LEU A 947 -14.64 20.24 28.68
N PRO A 948 -14.59 18.90 28.74
CA PRO A 948 -13.40 18.18 29.20
C PRO A 948 -12.32 17.93 28.14
N PHE A 949 -12.60 18.18 26.86
CA PHE A 949 -11.65 17.89 25.77
C PHE A 949 -11.26 19.15 24.99
N TRP A 950 -9.96 19.41 24.89
CA TRP A 950 -9.38 20.45 24.05
C TRP A 950 -8.82 19.85 22.76
N ASN A 951 -9.31 20.29 21.60
CA ASN A 951 -8.89 19.74 20.30
C ASN A 951 -7.70 20.46 19.63
N GLY A 952 -7.10 21.45 20.31
CA GLY A 952 -6.09 22.34 19.75
C GLY A 952 -6.62 23.74 19.39
N LYS A 953 -7.92 23.87 19.09
CA LYS A 953 -8.63 25.12 18.75
C LYS A 953 -9.73 25.48 19.77
N GLN A 954 -10.51 24.49 20.22
CA GLN A 954 -11.73 24.70 21.00
C GLN A 954 -11.89 23.63 22.09
N TYR A 955 -12.70 23.95 23.12
CA TYR A 955 -13.19 22.98 24.08
C TYR A 955 -14.47 22.30 23.56
N GLN A 956 -14.62 21.00 23.80
CA GLN A 956 -15.75 20.18 23.38
C GLN A 956 -15.91 18.93 24.28
N GLY A 957 -16.95 18.13 24.05
CA GLY A 957 -17.27 16.96 24.89
C GLY A 957 -16.25 15.81 24.85
N GLY A 958 -15.67 15.55 23.68
CA GLY A 958 -14.74 14.43 23.47
C GLY A 958 -13.88 14.63 22.23
N ASN A 959 -13.12 13.60 21.83
CA ASN A 959 -12.18 13.68 20.69
C ASN A 959 -12.85 13.70 19.30
N LYS A 960 -14.19 13.72 19.24
CA LYS A 960 -15.02 13.88 18.06
C LYS A 960 -16.16 14.85 18.37
N LEU A 961 -16.73 15.43 17.32
CA LEU A 961 -17.97 16.19 17.37
C LEU A 961 -18.93 15.56 16.34
N PRO A 962 -20.20 15.28 16.68
CA PRO A 962 -20.79 15.38 18.02
C PRO A 962 -20.16 14.40 19.02
N ASP A 963 -20.13 14.79 20.29
CA ASP A 963 -19.84 13.88 21.39
C ASP A 963 -21.05 12.94 21.64
N PRO A 964 -20.85 11.63 21.91
CA PRO A 964 -21.95 10.69 22.12
C PRO A 964 -22.85 10.95 23.33
N LYS A 965 -22.46 11.85 24.26
CA LYS A 965 -23.23 12.17 25.47
C LYS A 965 -23.80 13.58 25.42
N ILE A 966 -23.00 14.57 25.05
CA ILE A 966 -23.40 16.00 25.09
C ILE A 966 -23.62 16.62 23.70
N GLY A 967 -23.42 15.85 22.63
CA GLY A 967 -23.75 16.27 21.28
C GLY A 967 -22.80 17.32 20.71
N TRP A 968 -23.36 18.35 20.07
CA TRP A 968 -22.58 19.35 19.31
C TRP A 968 -21.98 20.50 20.14
N VAL A 969 -22.02 20.46 21.49
CA VAL A 969 -21.45 21.54 22.31
C VAL A 969 -19.94 21.69 22.06
N PHE A 970 -19.55 22.88 21.64
CA PHE A 970 -18.17 23.36 21.73
C PHE A 970 -18.13 24.86 22.07
N LEU A 971 -17.00 25.31 22.62
CA LEU A 971 -16.70 26.72 22.89
C LEU A 971 -15.27 27.03 22.44
N ASP A 972 -15.12 28.13 21.69
CA ASP A 972 -13.82 28.70 21.28
C ASP A 972 -13.75 30.20 21.63
N ASN A 973 -12.64 30.86 21.29
CA ASN A 973 -12.41 32.26 21.64
C ASN A 973 -13.29 33.27 20.88
N THR A 974 -14.29 32.84 20.10
CA THR A 974 -15.28 33.70 19.44
C THR A 974 -16.70 33.44 19.92
N GLY A 975 -16.99 32.23 20.39
CA GLY A 975 -18.33 31.80 20.81
C GLY A 975 -18.39 30.27 20.86
N GLY A 976 -19.27 29.65 20.08
CA GLY A 976 -19.37 28.19 20.03
C GLY A 976 -20.57 27.65 19.25
N HIS A 977 -21.10 26.52 19.72
CA HIS A 977 -22.34 25.90 19.22
C HIS A 977 -23.13 25.32 20.41
N PRO A 978 -24.46 25.45 20.46
CA PRO A 978 -25.29 24.81 21.49
C PRO A 978 -25.26 23.28 21.39
N GLY A 979 -25.66 22.60 22.46
CA GLY A 979 -25.88 21.15 22.42
C GLY A 979 -27.21 20.78 21.79
N ASN A 980 -27.53 19.49 21.86
CA ASN A 980 -28.68 18.92 21.16
C ASN A 980 -30.03 19.25 21.79
N ASP A 981 -30.04 19.73 23.04
CA ASP A 981 -31.21 19.83 23.90
C ASP A 981 -30.98 20.78 25.10
N MET A 982 -32.03 20.98 25.91
CA MET A 982 -32.04 21.86 27.09
C MET A 982 -31.24 21.36 28.30
N GLN A 983 -30.73 20.11 28.28
CA GLN A 983 -29.81 19.54 29.27
C GLN A 983 -28.33 19.73 28.88
N HIS A 984 -28.09 20.22 27.65
CA HIS A 984 -26.76 20.43 27.08
C HIS A 984 -26.60 21.83 26.48
N VAL A 985 -27.17 22.86 27.14
CA VAL A 985 -27.03 24.25 26.68
C VAL A 985 -25.56 24.68 26.78
N ALA A 986 -25.06 25.47 25.83
CA ALA A 986 -23.71 26.01 25.90
C ALA A 986 -23.66 27.14 26.93
N VAL A 987 -22.60 27.15 27.76
CA VAL A 987 -22.44 28.13 28.84
C VAL A 987 -21.02 28.70 28.85
N ILE A 988 -20.90 29.96 28.47
CA ILE A 988 -19.75 30.79 28.86
C ILE A 988 -20.09 31.35 30.24
N ARG A 989 -19.22 31.15 31.23
CA ARG A 989 -19.43 31.61 32.61
C ARG A 989 -18.31 32.56 33.00
N TRP A 990 -18.65 33.74 33.52
CA TRP A 990 -17.71 34.58 34.27
C TRP A 990 -17.98 34.45 35.77
N ARG A 991 -16.93 34.52 36.59
CA ARG A 991 -17.01 34.41 38.05
C ARG A 991 -16.30 35.59 38.72
N ALA A 992 -17.03 36.30 39.58
CA ALA A 992 -16.50 37.46 40.30
C ALA A 992 -15.35 37.06 41.24
N PRO A 993 -14.11 37.56 41.03
CA PRO A 993 -12.94 37.17 41.83
C PRO A 993 -13.00 37.73 43.27
N GLU A 994 -13.75 38.81 43.48
CA GLU A 994 -14.00 39.48 44.74
C GLU A 994 -15.40 40.15 44.72
N THR A 995 -15.81 40.83 45.79
CA THR A 995 -17.09 41.55 45.81
C THR A 995 -16.95 42.91 45.14
N MET A 996 -17.68 43.15 44.05
CA MET A 996 -17.51 44.33 43.19
C MET A 996 -18.79 44.78 42.47
N THR A 997 -18.73 45.99 41.91
CA THR A 997 -19.71 46.49 40.95
C THR A 997 -19.07 46.55 39.56
N VAL A 998 -19.72 45.96 38.56
CA VAL A 998 -19.24 45.90 37.17
C VAL A 998 -20.31 46.39 36.19
N SER A 999 -19.89 46.85 35.02
CA SER A 999 -20.74 46.89 33.82
C SER A 999 -20.46 45.67 32.95
N LEU A 1000 -21.48 45.24 32.21
CA LEU A 1000 -21.39 44.24 31.15
C LEU A 1000 -21.61 44.94 29.81
N HIS A 1001 -20.75 44.64 28.86
CA HIS A 1001 -20.89 45.00 27.45
C HIS A 1001 -20.75 43.73 26.61
N GLY A 1002 -21.36 43.70 25.42
CA GLY A 1002 -21.19 42.56 24.53
C GLY A 1002 -22.23 42.52 23.43
N LYS A 1003 -22.02 41.60 22.50
CA LYS A 1003 -22.92 41.34 21.38
C LYS A 1003 -22.97 39.85 21.12
N LEU A 1004 -24.19 39.32 21.04
CA LEU A 1004 -24.46 37.95 20.60
C LEU A 1004 -24.93 38.00 19.15
N ALA A 1005 -24.41 37.13 18.30
CA ALA A 1005 -24.83 36.98 16.91
C ALA A 1005 -24.95 35.51 16.51
N HIS A 1006 -25.86 35.26 15.56
CA HIS A 1006 -25.89 34.04 14.75
C HIS A 1006 -25.88 34.44 13.28
N GLU A 1007 -24.87 33.97 12.54
CA GLU A 1007 -24.51 34.52 11.23
C GLU A 1007 -24.75 33.54 10.07
N LEU A 1008 -24.81 32.23 10.34
CA LEU A 1008 -24.92 31.21 9.30
C LEU A 1008 -26.35 31.14 8.71
N PRO A 1009 -26.51 31.19 7.38
CA PRO A 1009 -27.84 31.16 6.76
C PRO A 1009 -28.45 29.75 6.62
N GLN A 1010 -27.70 28.67 6.89
CA GLN A 1010 -28.16 27.29 6.74
C GLN A 1010 -28.82 26.67 7.99
N GLY A 1011 -28.94 27.43 9.09
CA GLY A 1011 -29.47 26.94 10.37
C GLY A 1011 -30.86 27.46 10.73
N ASN A 1012 -31.31 27.15 11.94
CA ASN A 1012 -32.55 27.68 12.53
C ASN A 1012 -32.29 28.82 13.51
N GLY A 1013 -31.04 28.97 13.95
CA GLY A 1013 -30.60 30.00 14.88
C GLY A 1013 -30.53 29.52 16.33
N VAL A 1014 -30.18 30.46 17.20
CA VAL A 1014 -29.95 30.22 18.63
C VAL A 1014 -30.85 31.08 19.51
N ARG A 1015 -31.04 30.66 20.76
CA ARG A 1015 -31.71 31.41 21.81
C ARG A 1015 -30.73 31.75 22.90
N GLY A 1016 -30.19 32.97 22.91
CA GLY A 1016 -29.25 33.43 23.95
C GLY A 1016 -29.94 34.11 25.13
N ARG A 1017 -29.35 34.05 26.32
CA ARG A 1017 -29.79 34.76 27.55
C ARG A 1017 -28.63 34.97 28.53
N VAL A 1018 -28.76 35.96 29.40
CA VAL A 1018 -27.76 36.25 30.46
C VAL A 1018 -28.39 36.02 31.83
N LEU A 1019 -27.76 35.19 32.65
CA LEU A 1019 -28.10 35.01 34.07
C LEU A 1019 -27.05 35.69 34.94
N ILE A 1020 -27.47 36.23 36.08
CA ILE A 1020 -26.62 36.86 37.09
C ILE A 1020 -26.95 36.21 38.43
N ALA A 1021 -25.93 35.67 39.10
CA ALA A 1021 -26.09 34.87 40.33
C ALA A 1021 -27.18 33.77 40.21
N GLY A 1022 -27.26 33.12 39.05
CA GLY A 1022 -28.21 32.04 38.76
C GLY A 1022 -29.63 32.46 38.36
N LYS A 1023 -29.94 33.77 38.29
CA LYS A 1023 -31.24 34.29 37.84
C LYS A 1023 -31.14 34.94 36.47
N LYS A 1024 -32.07 34.67 35.55
CA LYS A 1024 -32.15 35.35 34.24
C LYS A 1024 -32.34 36.87 34.43
N VAL A 1025 -31.54 37.68 33.74
CA VAL A 1025 -31.62 39.16 33.75
C VAL A 1025 -31.80 39.73 32.34
N LEU A 1026 -31.25 39.10 31.30
CA LEU A 1026 -31.49 39.47 29.90
C LEU A 1026 -31.91 38.27 29.05
N GLY A 1027 -32.73 38.52 28.03
CA GLY A 1027 -33.24 37.51 27.11
C GLY A 1027 -34.43 36.68 27.66
N PRO A 1028 -34.78 35.56 27.02
CA PRO A 1028 -34.12 35.00 25.84
C PRO A 1028 -34.33 35.84 24.56
N TRP A 1029 -33.33 35.85 23.68
CA TRP A 1029 -33.44 36.39 22.31
C TRP A 1029 -33.25 35.27 21.30
N THR A 1030 -34.23 35.07 20.41
CA THR A 1030 -34.12 34.15 19.28
C THR A 1030 -33.45 34.87 18.10
N LEU A 1031 -32.30 34.36 17.64
CA LEU A 1031 -31.44 34.98 16.65
C LEU A 1031 -31.11 34.02 15.52
N HIS A 1032 -31.49 34.38 14.30
CA HIS A 1032 -31.09 33.74 13.04
C HIS A 1032 -30.75 34.86 12.05
N GLN A 1033 -29.53 34.84 11.50
CA GLN A 1033 -28.94 35.93 10.69
C GLN A 1033 -29.10 37.31 11.34
N LYS A 1034 -28.94 37.36 12.66
CA LYS A 1034 -29.25 38.51 13.53
C LYS A 1034 -28.30 38.58 14.70
N SER A 1035 -28.18 39.78 15.27
CA SER A 1035 -27.39 40.06 16.45
C SER A 1035 -28.14 40.97 17.42
N VAL A 1036 -27.83 40.86 18.71
CA VAL A 1036 -28.36 41.73 19.77
C VAL A 1036 -27.22 42.16 20.70
N ASP A 1037 -27.24 43.42 21.13
CA ASP A 1037 -26.29 43.93 22.12
C ASP A 1037 -26.76 43.53 23.53
N THR A 1038 -25.83 43.09 24.37
CA THR A 1038 -26.11 42.39 25.63
C THR A 1038 -25.61 43.18 26.84
N ASN A 1039 -25.78 44.50 26.78
CA ASN A 1039 -25.18 45.47 27.70
C ASN A 1039 -26.00 45.63 29.00
N ILE A 1040 -25.32 45.81 30.13
CA ILE A 1040 -25.91 46.16 31.43
C ILE A 1040 -24.96 47.14 32.13
N GLU A 1041 -25.39 48.38 32.33
CA GLU A 1041 -24.54 49.44 32.89
C GLU A 1041 -24.03 49.14 34.31
N LYS A 1042 -24.82 48.46 35.15
CA LYS A 1042 -24.50 48.25 36.56
C LYS A 1042 -25.00 46.90 37.08
N ILE A 1043 -24.06 46.07 37.53
CA ILE A 1043 -24.27 44.77 38.14
C ILE A 1043 -23.49 44.76 39.47
N GLN A 1044 -24.14 44.36 40.57
CA GLN A 1044 -23.48 44.14 41.86
C GLN A 1044 -23.31 42.64 42.11
N LEU A 1045 -22.09 42.19 42.39
CA LEU A 1045 -21.76 40.79 42.63
C LEU A 1045 -20.93 40.64 43.90
N LYS A 1046 -21.27 39.63 44.69
CA LYS A 1046 -20.39 39.10 45.74
C LYS A 1046 -19.34 38.18 45.13
N GLN A 1047 -18.21 38.06 45.80
CA GLN A 1047 -17.17 37.08 45.46
C GLN A 1047 -17.75 35.69 45.17
N GLY A 1048 -17.30 35.06 44.09
CA GLY A 1048 -17.73 33.72 43.66
C GLY A 1048 -19.07 33.65 42.93
N GLN A 1049 -19.88 34.71 42.92
CA GLN A 1049 -21.10 34.77 42.10
C GLN A 1049 -20.76 34.88 40.61
N THR A 1050 -21.67 34.41 39.74
CA THR A 1050 -21.41 34.28 38.30
C THR A 1050 -22.28 35.21 37.44
N ILE A 1051 -21.76 35.51 36.24
CA ILE A 1051 -22.56 35.94 35.08
C ILE A 1051 -22.47 34.81 34.07
N ASP A 1052 -23.60 34.20 33.74
CA ASP A 1052 -23.68 33.03 32.85
C ASP A 1052 -24.35 33.44 31.53
N PHE A 1053 -23.59 33.33 30.44
CA PHE A 1053 -24.04 33.57 29.07
C PHE A 1053 -24.45 32.24 28.47
N VAL A 1054 -25.76 32.02 28.40
CA VAL A 1054 -26.38 30.72 28.11
C VAL A 1054 -26.99 30.73 26.71
N VAL A 1055 -26.65 29.73 25.90
CA VAL A 1055 -27.12 29.59 24.52
C VAL A 1055 -27.63 28.17 24.26
N ASP A 1056 -28.87 28.07 23.77
CA ASP A 1056 -29.44 26.82 23.24
C ASP A 1056 -30.07 27.01 21.86
N ILE A 1057 -30.56 25.91 21.29
CA ILE A 1057 -31.16 25.84 19.95
C ILE A 1057 -32.48 26.60 19.83
N ALA A 1058 -32.73 27.21 18.67
CA ALA A 1058 -34.03 27.82 18.34
C ALA A 1058 -35.02 26.89 17.61
N GLY A 1059 -34.56 25.73 17.13
CA GLY A 1059 -35.36 24.83 16.31
C GLY A 1059 -34.68 23.48 16.11
N GLN A 1060 -34.63 22.98 14.88
CA GLN A 1060 -33.87 21.76 14.55
C GLN A 1060 -32.36 22.06 14.51
N LEU A 1061 -31.58 21.10 14.96
CA LEU A 1061 -30.13 21.22 15.17
C LEU A 1061 -29.34 21.15 13.85
N GLY A 1062 -28.73 22.26 13.43
CA GLY A 1062 -27.79 22.28 12.31
C GLY A 1062 -27.33 23.69 11.95
N PHE A 1063 -26.01 23.87 11.80
CA PHE A 1063 -25.38 25.17 11.48
C PHE A 1063 -25.67 26.29 12.50
N ASP A 1064 -26.01 25.95 13.75
CA ASP A 1064 -26.45 26.90 14.78
C ASP A 1064 -25.27 27.48 15.61
N SER A 1065 -24.12 27.72 14.98
CA SER A 1065 -22.96 28.34 15.64
C SER A 1065 -23.22 29.82 15.96
N PHE A 1066 -22.79 30.23 17.15
CA PHE A 1066 -22.96 31.59 17.65
C PHE A 1066 -21.62 32.27 17.93
N VAL A 1067 -21.61 33.60 17.79
CA VAL A 1067 -20.51 34.48 18.18
C VAL A 1067 -20.97 35.29 19.39
N TRP A 1068 -20.25 35.22 20.51
CA TRP A 1068 -20.53 36.04 21.70
C TRP A 1068 -19.23 36.32 22.45
N SER A 1069 -18.78 37.58 22.42
CA SER A 1069 -17.61 38.03 23.17
C SER A 1069 -18.03 39.05 24.23
N PRO A 1070 -18.52 38.60 25.39
CA PRO A 1070 -18.83 39.50 26.50
C PRO A 1070 -17.57 40.16 27.09
N GLU A 1071 -17.75 41.39 27.54
CA GLU A 1071 -16.74 42.23 28.17
C GLU A 1071 -17.30 42.77 29.49
N ILE A 1072 -16.55 42.62 30.58
CA ILE A 1072 -16.94 43.01 31.93
C ILE A 1072 -15.92 44.02 32.45
N LYS A 1073 -16.39 45.15 33.00
CA LYS A 1073 -15.54 46.26 33.46
C LYS A 1073 -15.93 46.69 34.86
N THR A 1074 -14.97 46.85 35.78
CA THR A 1074 -15.27 47.40 37.11
C THR A 1074 -15.71 48.85 37.02
N GLN A 1075 -16.80 49.22 37.71
CA GLN A 1075 -17.14 50.64 37.87
C GLN A 1075 -16.15 51.30 38.85
N SER A 1076 -15.44 52.33 38.38
CA SER A 1076 -14.55 53.13 39.23
C SER A 1076 -15.34 53.86 40.32
N LEU A 1077 -15.17 53.45 41.58
CA LEU A 1077 -15.76 54.16 42.72
C LEU A 1077 -14.97 55.44 42.98
N ALA A 1078 -15.58 56.59 42.68
CA ALA A 1078 -15.08 57.88 43.15
C ALA A 1078 -15.24 57.97 44.66
N LEU A 1079 -14.16 57.75 45.40
CA LEU A 1079 -14.10 57.98 46.85
C LEU A 1079 -14.37 59.45 47.14
N THR A 1080 -15.48 59.75 47.83
CA THR A 1080 -15.84 61.10 48.26
C THR A 1080 -14.89 61.55 49.36
N ALA A 1081 -13.92 62.39 49.01
CA ALA A 1081 -12.88 62.83 49.93
C ALA A 1081 -13.44 63.72 51.06
N THR A 1082 -13.57 63.15 52.25
CA THR A 1082 -13.45 63.91 53.50
C THR A 1082 -11.97 64.19 53.76
N SER A 1083 -11.63 65.45 54.04
CA SER A 1083 -10.28 65.98 54.34
C SER A 1083 -9.17 65.71 53.29
N GLY A 1084 -8.88 66.74 52.48
CA GLY A 1084 -7.52 67.15 52.11
C GLY A 1084 -6.75 66.35 51.04
N GLU A 1085 -6.91 65.04 50.97
CA GLU A 1085 -6.04 64.19 50.14
C GLU A 1085 -6.63 63.92 48.74
N LYS A 1086 -5.75 63.70 47.76
CA LYS A 1086 -6.17 63.32 46.40
C LYS A 1086 -6.69 61.88 46.43
N PRO A 1087 -7.88 61.58 45.88
CA PRO A 1087 -8.35 60.20 45.79
C PRO A 1087 -7.47 59.41 44.82
N GLU A 1088 -6.78 58.38 45.32
CA GLU A 1088 -6.14 57.38 44.46
C GLU A 1088 -7.22 56.63 43.68
N GLN A 1089 -7.16 56.72 42.34
CA GLN A 1089 -8.04 55.96 41.47
C GLN A 1089 -7.45 54.57 41.27
N THR A 1090 -8.06 53.56 41.91
CA THR A 1090 -7.77 52.15 41.58
C THR A 1090 -8.04 51.94 40.08
N PRO A 1091 -7.06 51.44 39.29
CA PRO A 1091 -7.26 51.27 37.86
C PRO A 1091 -8.38 50.27 37.58
N ALA A 1092 -9.30 50.64 36.68
CA ALA A 1092 -10.44 49.81 36.34
C ALA A 1092 -9.98 48.50 35.68
N ARG A 1093 -10.43 47.36 36.20
CA ARG A 1093 -10.16 46.04 35.62
C ARG A 1093 -11.19 45.71 34.55
N GLN A 1094 -10.74 45.04 33.50
CA GLN A 1094 -11.52 44.74 32.29
C GLN A 1094 -11.24 43.32 31.83
N TRP A 1095 -12.25 42.46 31.89
CA TRP A 1095 -12.24 41.10 31.35
C TRP A 1095 -12.93 41.10 29.98
N ASN A 1096 -12.35 40.46 28.97
CA ASN A 1096 -12.95 40.26 27.66
C ASN A 1096 -12.81 38.80 27.25
N TYR A 1097 -13.93 38.13 26.97
CA TYR A 1097 -13.97 36.70 26.68
C TYR A 1097 -12.97 36.27 25.60
N SER A 1098 -12.95 36.94 24.43
CA SER A 1098 -12.13 36.53 23.30
C SER A 1098 -10.63 36.72 23.52
N ARG A 1099 -10.25 37.79 24.23
CA ARG A 1099 -8.86 38.13 24.54
C ARG A 1099 -8.30 37.27 25.68
N ASP A 1100 -9.13 37.00 26.69
CA ASP A 1100 -8.75 36.34 27.93
C ASP A 1100 -9.05 34.82 27.91
N PHE A 1101 -9.43 34.28 26.75
CA PHE A 1101 -9.77 32.88 26.53
C PHE A 1101 -8.57 31.95 26.81
N ARG A 1102 -8.62 31.26 27.95
CA ARG A 1102 -7.54 30.35 28.39
C ARG A 1102 -7.63 28.99 27.69
N LYS A 1103 -6.58 28.66 26.94
CA LYS A 1103 -6.26 27.26 26.55
C LYS A 1103 -5.91 26.45 27.81
N PRO A 1104 -5.92 25.11 27.77
CA PRO A 1104 -5.46 24.31 28.91
C PRO A 1104 -4.01 24.63 29.24
N GLU A 1105 -3.67 24.60 30.54
CA GLU A 1105 -2.28 24.61 30.98
C GLU A 1105 -1.52 23.43 30.34
N PRO A 1106 -0.25 23.62 29.93
CA PRO A 1106 0.57 22.52 29.42
C PRO A 1106 0.75 21.45 30.51
N VAL A 1107 0.72 20.18 30.12
CA VAL A 1107 0.90 19.05 31.05
C VAL A 1107 2.30 19.11 31.64
N ARG A 1108 2.41 19.63 32.86
CA ARG A 1108 3.64 19.56 33.66
C ARG A 1108 3.78 18.16 34.23
N ILE A 1109 4.84 17.47 33.84
CA ILE A 1109 5.29 16.22 34.46
C ILE A 1109 6.12 16.55 35.71
N THR A 1110 6.17 15.64 36.68
CA THR A 1110 7.01 15.82 37.89
C THR A 1110 8.47 15.44 37.61
N PRO A 1111 9.45 15.80 38.45
CA PRO A 1111 10.87 15.55 38.16
C PRO A 1111 11.20 14.07 37.99
N TRP A 1112 10.55 13.20 38.77
CA TRP A 1112 10.63 11.75 38.61
C TRP A 1112 10.11 11.23 37.26
N GLN A 1113 9.10 11.90 36.71
CA GLN A 1113 8.51 11.58 35.41
C GLN A 1113 9.36 12.19 34.28
N SER A 1114 9.94 13.38 34.45
CA SER A 1114 10.99 13.94 33.58
C SER A 1114 12.19 13.00 33.49
N LEU A 1115 12.62 12.45 34.63
CA LEU A 1115 13.75 11.52 34.71
C LEU A 1115 13.49 10.21 33.97
N ALA A 1116 12.30 9.63 34.18
CA ALA A 1116 11.84 8.47 33.41
C ALA A 1116 11.77 8.80 31.91
N GLN A 1117 11.29 9.99 31.53
CA GLN A 1117 11.25 10.41 30.13
C GLN A 1117 12.65 10.51 29.51
N ILE A 1118 13.62 11.14 30.20
CA ILE A 1118 15.02 11.27 29.73
C ILE A 1118 15.61 9.90 29.35
N LEU A 1119 15.35 8.86 30.16
CA LEU A 1119 15.80 7.50 29.88
C LEU A 1119 15.09 6.88 28.66
N LEU A 1120 13.77 7.09 28.51
CA LEU A 1120 12.99 6.67 27.33
C LEU A 1120 13.36 7.43 26.04
N LEU A 1121 13.97 8.61 26.14
CA LEU A 1121 14.51 9.39 25.03
C LEU A 1121 15.93 8.97 24.62
N SER A 1122 16.61 8.15 25.42
CA SER A 1122 18.02 7.80 25.19
C SER A 1122 18.24 6.93 23.95
N ASN A 1123 19.40 7.07 23.32
CA ASN A 1123 19.80 6.16 22.24
C ASN A 1123 19.88 4.70 22.73
N GLU A 1124 20.26 4.47 23.99
CA GLU A 1124 20.33 3.14 24.59
C GLU A 1124 18.95 2.48 24.73
N PHE A 1125 17.87 3.25 24.83
CA PHE A 1125 16.50 2.73 24.78
C PHE A 1125 15.98 2.58 23.33
N GLN A 1126 16.39 3.46 22.41
CA GLN A 1126 15.88 3.53 21.03
C GLN A 1126 16.65 2.67 20.00
N PHE A 1127 17.79 2.10 20.40
CA PHE A 1127 18.65 1.23 19.58
C PHE A 1127 18.99 -0.07 20.31
N ILE A 1128 19.40 -1.09 19.57
CA ILE A 1128 19.82 -2.40 20.11
C ILE A 1128 21.29 -2.40 20.54
N ASP A 1129 22.12 -1.67 19.77
CA ASP A 1129 23.55 -1.86 19.54
C ASP A 1129 24.24 -0.52 19.22
#